data_AF-A0A414ZNT8-F1
#
_entry.id   AF-A0A414ZNT8-F1
#
_cell.length_a   1.000
_cell.length_b   1.000
_cell.length_c   1.000
_cell.angle_alpha   90.00
_cell.angle_beta   90.00
_cell.angle_gamma   90.00
#
_symmetry.space_group_name_H-M   'P 1'
#
loop_
_entity.id
_entity.type
_entity.pdbx_description
1 polymer ?
#
loop_
_entity_poly.entity_id
_entity_poly.type
_entity_poly.pdbx_seq_one_letter_code
_entity_poly.pdbx_strand_id
1 'polypeptide(L)'
;MKKIKKMLAGLLGAAMVLTSFGTPTWASPDRPVKTTATIDTTKTGSITIHKYEYNGKGGEEGTGETTDENKVPSVAKPLADAGFTIYKIADVNDLTNYYSTNPSELPSVDTYVTQDTTTKKWSIKSGVTVKNTSDEKKTNGTGVVTFDTLDLGFYVVVETTSPDKVTEPVKPFIVSLPMTTKDGDDWLYDVNVYPKNSTAYGSVTLVKKGNNTDLLKGVTFVLQKSINSVWTNVTTSEEDGSNLNLTTNDDGKITVSGLSQGSYRFIETAIDNKLPGYILDGAKTYEFSVGSDKKITYGETTLASVTIEANNEKPDMKKEVLDRTTKTWKRESDYSVGDYVPYKITIDVPDNITQLKDFSLTDKPIGLEDITDSDFSVKYNDAEITNTDNSVYTLTKNADTKGFTISFVPTAMGNYAGQQIVITYKAKVLETAVKTTAGNPNTATLEYSNKILPTNDPKNPNTPENPDEKPAKDKIEDSTVVYTFNIKIEKRAQSTTGDLLGGVVFDLYKAVDTQGADDITDDAAGAIGLDKTKIWHKISTLTTEATGANMGYITQSGLANGEYYLVETKTADGYNLLKSPVKVQLNVQYATKWSKENVWSVDPNTGVKTLIKHSENSTTFTAKADGDDKATGSMTEIGKTDKATEATMTETIINRKGFTLPKTGDIGTAMFLIIGIGGMLAAVYIMLRGRKRA
;
A
#
# COMPACT_ATOMS: atom_id res chain seq x y z
N MET A 1 -37.15 39.64 -58.15
CA MET A 1 -38.57 39.21 -58.34
C MET A 1 -39.04 39.78 -59.68
N LYS A 2 -39.47 39.06 -60.71
CA LYS A 2 -40.39 37.92 -60.81
C LYS A 2 -40.35 37.32 -62.24
N LYS A 3 -40.54 35.99 -62.32
CA LYS A 3 -41.17 35.16 -63.40
C LYS A 3 -40.38 34.75 -64.68
N ILE A 4 -39.98 33.47 -64.69
CA ILE A 4 -40.29 32.34 -65.62
C ILE A 4 -40.63 32.65 -67.10
N LYS A 5 -39.90 31.98 -68.03
CA LYS A 5 -40.38 31.20 -69.22
C LYS A 5 -39.16 30.44 -69.81
N LYS A 6 -39.14 29.10 -69.79
CA LYS A 6 -39.62 28.10 -70.78
C LYS A 6 -38.54 27.64 -71.79
N MET A 7 -38.49 26.31 -71.97
CA MET A 7 -37.60 25.52 -72.82
C MET A 7 -38.05 25.41 -74.30
N LEU A 8 -37.04 25.10 -75.13
CA LEU A 8 -36.98 24.29 -76.38
C LEU A 8 -37.62 24.76 -77.72
N ALA A 9 -36.74 25.01 -78.69
CA ALA A 9 -36.71 24.62 -80.12
C ALA A 9 -35.34 25.12 -80.66
N GLY A 10 -34.55 24.49 -81.53
CA GLY A 10 -34.62 23.28 -82.34
C GLY A 10 -33.24 23.00 -82.97
N LEU A 11 -33.11 21.83 -83.61
CA LEU A 11 -31.91 21.12 -84.07
C LEU A 11 -31.31 21.54 -85.44
N LEU A 12 -30.05 21.10 -85.64
CA LEU A 12 -29.36 20.63 -86.88
C LEU A 12 -28.89 21.66 -87.96
N GLY A 13 -27.69 21.53 -88.56
CA GLY A 13 -26.76 20.39 -88.52
C GLY A 13 -25.40 20.52 -89.24
N ALA A 14 -24.70 19.36 -89.26
CA ALA A 14 -23.59 18.84 -90.11
C ALA A 14 -22.27 19.66 -90.21
N ALA A 15 -21.07 19.20 -89.81
CA ALA A 15 -20.26 17.99 -90.09
C ALA A 15 -19.27 18.12 -91.30
N MET A 16 -18.01 17.69 -91.03
CA MET A 16 -16.90 17.25 -91.92
C MET A 16 -15.76 18.22 -92.36
N VAL A 17 -14.58 18.07 -91.71
CA VAL A 17 -13.34 17.42 -92.21
C VAL A 17 -12.62 17.94 -93.50
N LEU A 18 -11.38 18.44 -93.26
CA LEU A 18 -10.09 18.34 -94.02
C LEU A 18 -9.77 19.11 -95.34
N THR A 19 -8.49 19.57 -95.36
CA THR A 19 -7.60 20.07 -96.45
C THR A 19 -7.86 21.51 -96.95
N SER A 20 -6.87 22.39 -97.20
CA SER A 20 -5.50 22.22 -97.73
C SER A 20 -4.60 23.47 -97.53
N PHE A 21 -3.31 23.22 -97.32
CA PHE A 21 -2.09 24.00 -97.63
C PHE A 21 -2.12 25.53 -97.90
N GLY A 22 -1.22 26.24 -97.19
CA GLY A 22 -0.63 27.51 -97.59
C GLY A 22 0.58 27.89 -96.72
N THR A 23 1.78 27.78 -97.28
CA THR A 23 3.03 28.46 -96.84
C THR A 23 3.37 29.55 -97.86
N PRO A 24 4.34 30.47 -97.65
CA PRO A 24 4.80 31.15 -96.42
C PRO A 24 4.88 32.70 -96.64
N THR A 25 5.56 33.38 -95.69
CA THR A 25 6.26 34.70 -95.79
C THR A 25 5.46 35.92 -95.30
N TRP A 26 5.95 36.85 -94.45
CA TRP A 26 7.24 37.14 -93.79
C TRP A 26 6.95 37.57 -92.34
N ALA A 27 7.60 36.97 -91.34
CA ALA A 27 7.69 37.54 -89.99
C ALA A 27 9.12 38.08 -89.81
N SER A 28 9.22 39.31 -89.31
CA SER A 28 10.47 39.95 -88.88
C SER A 28 11.30 39.02 -88.00
N PRO A 29 12.64 39.08 -88.07
CA PRO A 29 13.50 38.28 -87.23
C PRO A 29 13.56 38.90 -85.83
N ASP A 30 12.56 38.65 -85.00
CA ASP A 30 12.79 38.74 -83.55
C ASP A 30 13.48 37.45 -83.13
N ARG A 31 14.80 37.44 -83.31
CA ARG A 31 15.65 36.65 -82.40
C ARG A 31 15.22 37.05 -80.99
N PRO A 32 14.96 36.11 -80.06
CA PRO A 32 14.86 36.49 -78.66
C PRO A 32 16.14 37.26 -78.31
N VAL A 33 15.99 38.52 -77.90
CA VAL A 33 17.08 39.30 -77.36
C VAL A 33 17.55 38.55 -76.11
N LYS A 34 18.76 37.98 -76.16
CA LYS A 34 19.43 37.54 -74.92
C LYS A 34 19.72 38.79 -74.12
N THR A 35 18.91 39.09 -73.12
CA THR A 35 19.34 39.94 -72.01
C THR A 35 20.37 39.14 -71.21
N THR A 36 21.63 39.53 -71.29
CA THR A 36 22.66 39.00 -70.38
C THR A 36 22.46 39.67 -69.02
N ALA A 37 21.58 39.13 -68.18
CA ALA A 37 21.62 39.46 -66.76
C ALA A 37 23.02 39.08 -66.25
N THR A 38 23.88 40.06 -66.04
CA THR A 38 25.22 39.87 -65.47
C THR A 38 25.13 39.97 -63.97
N ILE A 39 25.95 39.19 -63.24
CA ILE A 39 26.00 39.26 -61.78
C ILE A 39 26.43 40.68 -61.39
N ASP A 40 25.60 41.34 -60.58
CA ASP A 40 25.90 42.63 -59.98
C ASP A 40 26.81 42.42 -58.78
N THR A 41 28.11 42.52 -59.04
CA THR A 41 29.17 42.33 -58.05
C THR A 41 29.20 43.39 -56.93
N THR A 42 28.37 44.45 -57.03
CA THR A 42 28.27 45.48 -55.98
C THR A 42 27.27 45.11 -54.88
N LYS A 43 26.44 44.10 -55.11
CA LYS A 43 25.46 43.60 -54.13
C LYS A 43 26.08 42.55 -53.21
N THR A 44 25.51 42.46 -52.02
CA THR A 44 25.65 41.31 -51.12
C THR A 44 24.46 40.37 -51.27
N GLY A 45 24.59 39.14 -50.78
CA GLY A 45 23.52 38.16 -50.75
C GLY A 45 23.16 37.73 -49.34
N SER A 46 22.14 36.88 -49.23
CA SER A 46 21.73 36.23 -47.99
C SER A 46 21.36 34.77 -48.22
N ILE A 47 21.54 33.94 -47.18
CA ILE A 47 21.05 32.56 -47.13
C ILE A 47 20.10 32.45 -45.93
N THR A 48 18.84 32.17 -46.20
CA THR A 48 17.83 31.83 -45.19
C THR A 48 17.56 30.33 -45.23
N ILE A 49 17.76 29.67 -44.10
CA ILE A 49 17.56 28.23 -43.93
C ILE A 49 16.24 28.02 -43.19
N HIS A 50 15.32 27.30 -43.81
CA HIS A 50 14.05 26.85 -43.26
C HIS A 50 14.16 25.36 -42.94
N LYS A 51 14.41 25.04 -41.68
CA LYS A 51 14.75 23.71 -41.23
C LYS A 51 13.51 22.94 -40.78
N TYR A 52 13.38 21.71 -41.29
CA TYR A 52 12.29 20.81 -40.92
C TYR A 52 12.78 19.46 -40.43
N GLU A 53 11.93 18.83 -39.64
CA GLU A 53 11.91 17.40 -39.39
C GLU A 53 11.00 16.71 -40.41
N TYR A 54 11.51 15.68 -41.07
CA TYR A 54 10.74 14.90 -42.04
C TYR A 54 11.36 13.51 -42.28
N ASN A 55 10.57 12.46 -42.01
CA ASN A 55 10.98 11.04 -42.14
C ASN A 55 10.49 10.36 -43.43
N GLY A 56 9.81 11.09 -44.31
CA GLY A 56 9.31 10.55 -45.57
C GLY A 56 10.40 10.42 -46.63
N LYS A 57 10.12 9.65 -47.69
CA LYS A 57 10.96 9.60 -48.89
C LYS A 57 10.52 10.68 -49.88
N GLY A 58 11.48 11.45 -50.41
CA GLY A 58 11.23 12.43 -51.47
C GLY A 58 11.23 13.89 -51.01
N GLY A 59 11.11 14.76 -52.01
CA GLY A 59 11.13 16.21 -51.94
C GLY A 59 11.35 16.75 -53.35
N GLU A 60 10.74 17.86 -53.70
CA GLU A 60 11.06 18.55 -54.95
C GLU A 60 12.40 19.28 -54.81
N GLU A 61 13.13 19.41 -55.91
CA GLU A 61 14.35 20.22 -55.95
C GLU A 61 14.03 21.68 -55.60
N GLY A 62 14.82 22.24 -54.67
CA GLY A 62 14.71 23.63 -54.28
C GLY A 62 15.26 24.53 -55.39
N THR A 63 14.52 25.58 -55.73
CA THR A 63 14.95 26.65 -56.64
C THR A 63 15.71 27.75 -55.92
N GLY A 64 15.68 27.77 -54.58
CA GLY A 64 16.27 28.83 -53.78
C GLY A 64 15.29 29.96 -53.48
N GLU A 65 14.07 29.89 -54.01
CA GLU A 65 13.05 30.94 -53.86
C GLU A 65 12.19 30.71 -52.62
N THR A 66 11.55 31.76 -52.10
CA THR A 66 10.62 31.65 -50.97
C THR A 66 9.39 30.77 -51.27
N THR A 67 9.05 30.62 -52.55
CA THR A 67 7.91 29.79 -52.99
C THR A 67 8.15 28.29 -52.79
N ASP A 68 9.39 27.87 -52.56
CA ASP A 68 9.75 26.47 -52.24
C ASP A 68 9.13 26.00 -50.92
N GLU A 69 8.68 26.91 -50.05
CA GLU A 69 7.90 26.56 -48.86
C GLU A 69 6.65 25.74 -49.20
N ASN A 70 6.00 26.03 -50.34
CA ASN A 70 4.82 25.29 -50.81
C ASN A 70 5.13 23.84 -51.23
N LYS A 71 6.42 23.53 -51.44
CA LYS A 71 6.91 22.18 -51.78
C LYS A 71 7.32 21.38 -50.54
N VAL A 72 7.34 22.01 -49.36
CA VAL A 72 7.59 21.31 -48.11
C VAL A 72 6.39 20.41 -47.80
N PRO A 73 6.59 19.10 -47.56
CA PRO A 73 5.50 18.21 -47.20
C PRO A 73 4.71 18.73 -46.00
N SER A 74 3.37 18.69 -46.05
CA SER A 74 2.50 19.22 -44.97
C SER A 74 2.69 18.54 -43.61
N VAL A 75 3.26 17.34 -43.59
CA VAL A 75 3.60 16.59 -42.36
C VAL A 75 4.98 16.94 -41.79
N ALA A 76 5.79 17.70 -42.54
CA ALA A 76 7.10 18.15 -42.07
C ALA A 76 6.92 19.24 -41.02
N LYS A 77 7.70 19.17 -39.94
CA LYS A 77 7.56 20.06 -38.78
C LYS A 77 8.76 20.98 -38.70
N PRO A 78 8.59 22.29 -38.46
CA PRO A 78 9.72 23.16 -38.20
C PRO A 78 10.61 22.63 -37.07
N LEU A 79 11.92 22.71 -37.25
CA LEU A 79 12.90 22.18 -36.31
C LEU A 79 13.77 23.31 -35.75
N ALA A 80 13.51 23.66 -34.50
CA ALA A 80 14.31 24.60 -33.73
C ALA A 80 15.65 24.01 -33.29
N ASP A 81 16.57 24.89 -32.90
CA ASP A 81 17.88 24.61 -32.29
C ASP A 81 18.88 23.82 -33.16
N ALA A 82 18.60 23.64 -34.44
CA ALA A 82 19.58 23.14 -35.40
C ALA A 82 20.60 24.25 -35.72
N GLY A 83 21.87 23.99 -35.39
CA GLY A 83 23.00 24.88 -35.61
C GLY A 83 23.61 24.69 -36.99
N PHE A 84 23.74 25.79 -37.73
CA PHE A 84 24.36 25.83 -39.04
C PHE A 84 25.59 26.71 -39.04
N THR A 85 26.61 26.27 -39.78
CA THR A 85 27.76 27.08 -40.18
C THR A 85 27.87 27.06 -41.69
N ILE A 86 28.11 28.22 -42.29
CA ILE A 86 28.34 28.35 -43.73
C ILE A 86 29.82 28.66 -44.01
N TYR A 87 30.38 27.98 -45.01
CA TYR A 87 31.80 28.06 -45.38
C TYR A 87 31.92 28.55 -46.82
N LYS A 88 32.50 29.74 -47.02
CA LYS A 88 32.77 30.28 -48.34
C LYS A 88 33.97 29.55 -48.95
N ILE A 89 33.75 28.84 -50.05
CA ILE A 89 34.77 28.02 -50.74
C ILE A 89 35.29 28.66 -52.03
N ALA A 90 34.52 29.59 -52.61
CA ALA A 90 34.89 30.30 -53.83
C ALA A 90 34.36 31.73 -53.76
N ASP A 91 35.08 32.70 -54.31
CA ASP A 91 34.62 34.10 -54.38
C ASP A 91 33.88 34.41 -55.67
N VAL A 92 33.45 35.68 -55.83
CA VAL A 92 32.69 36.14 -56.99
C VAL A 92 33.46 36.02 -58.31
N ASN A 93 34.79 36.10 -58.28
CA ASN A 93 35.61 35.94 -59.48
C ASN A 93 35.66 34.46 -59.87
N ASP A 94 35.84 33.57 -58.89
CA ASP A 94 35.75 32.12 -59.10
C ASP A 94 34.37 31.74 -59.65
N LEU A 95 33.30 32.33 -59.11
CA LEU A 95 31.92 32.14 -59.54
C LEU A 95 31.70 32.58 -60.99
N THR A 96 32.16 33.79 -61.33
CA THR A 96 32.04 34.35 -62.68
C THR A 96 32.82 33.51 -63.69
N ASN A 97 34.03 33.09 -63.33
CA ASN A 97 34.85 32.21 -64.15
C ASN A 97 34.16 30.86 -64.35
N TYR A 98 33.64 30.28 -63.28
CA TYR A 98 32.92 29.02 -63.33
C TYR A 98 31.74 29.09 -64.30
N TYR A 99 30.83 30.06 -64.16
CA TYR A 99 29.67 30.19 -65.04
C TYR A 99 30.05 30.55 -66.49
N SER A 100 31.15 31.27 -66.71
CA SER A 100 31.62 31.60 -68.08
C SER A 100 31.97 30.38 -68.92
N THR A 101 32.24 29.23 -68.28
CA THR A 101 32.57 27.97 -68.96
C THR A 101 31.35 27.16 -69.41
N ASN A 102 30.13 27.60 -69.08
CA ASN A 102 28.89 26.82 -69.25
C ASN A 102 29.02 25.38 -68.72
N PRO A 103 29.36 25.22 -67.43
CA PRO A 103 29.66 23.92 -66.86
C PRO A 103 28.42 23.03 -66.91
N SER A 104 28.61 21.75 -67.26
CA SER A 104 27.53 20.76 -67.38
C SER A 104 27.10 20.17 -66.03
N GLU A 105 27.91 20.32 -64.98
CA GLU A 105 27.66 19.76 -63.64
C GLU A 105 28.06 20.76 -62.57
N LEU A 106 27.29 20.85 -61.48
CA LEU A 106 27.60 21.67 -60.30
C LEU A 106 28.74 21.06 -59.47
N PRO A 107 29.48 21.87 -58.67
CA PRO A 107 30.50 21.34 -57.78
C PRO A 107 29.89 20.31 -56.80
N SER A 108 30.55 19.18 -56.63
CA SER A 108 30.10 18.16 -55.68
C SER A 108 30.46 18.54 -54.24
N VAL A 109 29.45 18.59 -53.37
CA VAL A 109 29.64 18.87 -51.94
C VAL A 109 30.54 17.84 -51.25
N ASP A 110 30.55 16.60 -51.74
CA ASP A 110 31.34 15.50 -51.18
C ASP A 110 32.85 15.74 -51.30
N THR A 111 33.27 16.70 -52.12
CA THR A 111 34.66 17.18 -52.19
C THR A 111 35.07 17.90 -50.90
N TYR A 112 34.13 18.58 -50.24
CA TYR A 112 34.40 19.53 -49.15
C TYR A 112 34.11 18.98 -47.75
N VAL A 113 33.23 17.99 -47.61
CA VAL A 113 32.72 17.55 -46.30
C VAL A 113 33.03 16.10 -45.98
N THR A 114 33.11 15.77 -44.69
CA THR A 114 33.19 14.41 -44.16
C THR A 114 32.11 14.20 -43.10
N GLN A 115 31.67 12.96 -42.94
CA GLN A 115 30.74 12.57 -41.88
C GLN A 115 31.45 11.72 -40.84
N ASP A 116 31.23 12.01 -39.56
CA ASP A 116 31.60 11.10 -38.50
C ASP A 116 30.67 9.87 -38.52
N THR A 117 31.26 8.67 -38.61
CA THR A 117 30.49 7.44 -38.80
C THR A 117 29.65 7.05 -37.58
N THR A 118 30.01 7.53 -36.39
CA THR A 118 29.38 7.21 -35.11
C THR A 118 28.30 8.22 -34.76
N THR A 119 28.62 9.51 -34.80
CA THR A 119 27.73 10.61 -34.41
C THR A 119 26.88 11.13 -35.57
N LYS A 120 27.18 10.72 -36.82
CA LYS A 120 26.55 11.21 -38.06
C LYS A 120 26.73 12.70 -38.33
N LYS A 121 27.50 13.40 -37.51
CA LYS A 121 27.78 14.83 -37.66
C LYS A 121 28.64 15.08 -38.89
N TRP A 122 28.34 16.17 -39.59
CA TRP A 122 29.09 16.62 -40.75
C TRP A 122 30.08 17.71 -40.38
N SER A 123 31.23 17.72 -41.04
CA SER A 123 32.26 18.76 -40.91
C SER A 123 33.02 18.97 -42.22
N ILE A 124 33.71 20.10 -42.35
CA ILE A 124 34.61 20.35 -43.48
C ILE A 124 35.83 19.42 -43.38
N LYS A 125 36.23 18.81 -44.50
CA LYS A 125 37.44 17.97 -44.57
C LYS A 125 38.69 18.78 -44.22
N SER A 126 39.61 18.13 -43.53
CA SER A 126 40.96 18.69 -43.34
C SER A 126 41.63 18.92 -44.69
N GLY A 127 42.23 20.11 -44.88
CA GLY A 127 42.92 20.49 -46.12
C GLY A 127 42.06 21.20 -47.18
N VAL A 128 40.75 21.34 -46.96
CA VAL A 128 39.91 22.19 -47.81
C VAL A 128 40.22 23.67 -47.55
N THR A 129 40.54 24.41 -48.60
CA THR A 129 40.71 25.87 -48.52
C THR A 129 39.35 26.54 -48.34
N VAL A 130 39.11 27.06 -47.14
CA VAL A 130 37.94 27.89 -46.83
C VAL A 130 38.37 29.36 -46.84
N LYS A 131 37.71 30.19 -47.64
CA LYS A 131 37.98 31.64 -47.74
C LYS A 131 37.40 32.42 -46.57
N ASN A 132 36.21 32.02 -46.10
CA ASN A 132 35.55 32.62 -44.94
C ASN A 132 34.64 31.59 -44.25
N THR A 133 34.50 31.67 -42.92
CA THR A 133 33.60 30.82 -42.12
C THR A 133 32.70 31.71 -41.28
N SER A 134 31.41 31.45 -41.26
CA SER A 134 30.49 32.16 -40.36
C SER A 134 30.62 31.64 -38.92
N ASP A 135 30.15 32.44 -37.95
CA ASP A 135 29.75 31.89 -36.66
C ASP A 135 28.61 30.88 -36.85
N GLU A 136 28.49 29.92 -35.92
CA GLU A 136 27.31 29.05 -35.88
C GLU A 136 26.06 29.87 -35.52
N LYS A 137 24.99 29.72 -36.29
CA LYS A 137 23.67 30.24 -35.95
C LYS A 137 22.65 29.11 -35.83
N LYS A 138 21.75 29.21 -34.86
CA LYS A 138 20.71 28.19 -34.60
C LYS A 138 19.35 28.61 -35.16
N THR A 139 18.58 27.63 -35.62
CA THR A 139 17.19 27.83 -36.02
C THR A 139 16.33 28.22 -34.83
N ASN A 140 15.45 29.21 -35.03
CA ASN A 140 14.51 29.67 -34.01
C ASN A 140 13.32 28.69 -33.84
N GLY A 141 12.35 29.06 -33.00
CA GLY A 141 11.14 28.24 -32.75
C GLY A 141 10.28 27.95 -33.99
N THR A 142 10.44 28.70 -35.07
CA THR A 142 9.77 28.44 -36.37
C THR A 142 10.69 27.72 -37.36
N GLY A 143 11.84 27.20 -36.90
CA GLY A 143 12.79 26.47 -37.73
C GLY A 143 13.63 27.34 -38.66
N VAL A 144 13.68 28.66 -38.49
CA VAL A 144 14.32 29.58 -39.44
C VAL A 144 15.62 30.14 -38.88
N VAL A 145 16.64 30.27 -39.73
CA VAL A 145 17.88 31.02 -39.46
C VAL A 145 18.38 31.73 -40.71
N THR A 146 18.88 32.96 -40.57
CA THR A 146 19.36 33.79 -41.70
C THR A 146 20.82 34.19 -41.51
N PHE A 147 21.59 34.05 -42.59
CA PHE A 147 22.92 34.60 -42.78
C PHE A 147 22.82 35.74 -43.80
N ASP A 148 22.87 36.98 -43.32
CA ASP A 148 22.74 38.18 -44.14
C ASP A 148 24.10 38.77 -44.53
N THR A 149 24.08 39.75 -45.43
CA THR A 149 25.24 40.57 -45.79
C THR A 149 26.46 39.75 -46.24
N LEU A 150 26.21 38.70 -47.01
CA LEU A 150 27.23 37.77 -47.48
C LEU A 150 27.87 38.28 -48.77
N ASP A 151 29.19 38.20 -48.86
CA ASP A 151 29.89 38.39 -50.12
C ASP A 151 29.47 37.34 -51.15
N LEU A 152 29.43 37.70 -52.43
CA LEU A 152 29.07 36.75 -53.49
C LEU A 152 30.14 35.63 -53.63
N GLY A 153 29.68 34.43 -53.95
CA GLY A 153 30.52 33.22 -54.05
C GLY A 153 29.76 31.90 -53.83
N PHE A 154 30.51 30.79 -53.75
CA PHE A 154 29.97 29.49 -53.37
C PHE A 154 30.13 29.23 -51.87
N TYR A 155 29.07 28.75 -51.25
CA TYR A 155 29.01 28.43 -49.83
C TYR A 155 28.66 26.96 -49.62
N VAL A 156 29.42 26.26 -48.78
CA VAL A 156 29.02 24.96 -48.25
C VAL A 156 28.24 25.21 -46.96
N VAL A 157 27.01 24.74 -46.91
CA VAL A 157 26.13 24.84 -45.73
C VAL A 157 26.20 23.52 -44.97
N VAL A 158 26.62 23.58 -43.70
CA VAL A 158 26.77 22.40 -42.83
C VAL A 158 25.91 22.58 -41.58
N GLU A 159 25.13 21.56 -41.24
CA GLU A 159 24.51 21.45 -39.92
C GLU A 159 25.56 20.94 -38.93
N THR A 160 26.16 21.87 -38.18
CA THR A 160 27.26 21.60 -37.25
C THR A 160 26.78 21.12 -35.89
N THR A 161 25.55 21.47 -35.52
CA THR A 161 24.89 21.02 -34.28
C THR A 161 23.47 20.58 -34.57
N SER A 162 23.13 19.34 -34.20
CA SER A 162 21.78 18.80 -34.35
C SER A 162 21.09 18.69 -32.99
N PRO A 163 19.78 19.00 -32.89
CA PRO A 163 18.99 18.74 -31.70
C PRO A 163 19.00 17.25 -31.33
N ASP A 164 18.90 16.93 -30.02
CA ASP A 164 19.01 15.55 -29.52
C ASP A 164 18.02 14.56 -30.17
N LYS A 165 16.86 15.04 -30.62
CA LYS A 165 15.84 14.20 -31.29
C LYS A 165 16.23 13.73 -32.71
N VAL A 166 17.25 14.31 -33.32
CA VAL A 166 17.67 14.05 -34.71
C VAL A 166 18.46 12.75 -34.80
N THR A 167 17.95 11.80 -35.59
CA THR A 167 18.64 10.53 -35.86
C THR A 167 19.65 10.63 -36.99
N GLU A 168 19.36 11.44 -38.02
CA GLU A 168 20.25 11.69 -39.15
C GLU A 168 20.15 13.18 -39.53
N PRO A 169 21.26 13.94 -39.46
CA PRO A 169 21.29 15.33 -39.89
C PRO A 169 21.25 15.44 -41.42
N VAL A 170 20.88 16.62 -41.92
CA VAL A 170 20.85 16.86 -43.35
C VAL A 170 22.26 16.72 -43.94
N LYS A 171 22.37 16.06 -45.09
CA LYS A 171 23.60 16.08 -45.87
C LYS A 171 23.95 17.54 -46.24
N PRO A 172 25.19 17.99 -46.02
CA PRO A 172 25.63 19.33 -46.44
C PRO A 172 25.35 19.56 -47.92
N PHE A 173 25.17 20.83 -48.29
CA PHE A 173 24.89 21.22 -49.68
C PHE A 173 25.60 22.52 -50.02
N ILE A 174 25.78 22.76 -51.32
CA ILE A 174 26.38 23.99 -51.83
C ILE A 174 25.28 24.97 -52.23
N VAL A 175 25.45 26.23 -51.86
CA VAL A 175 24.62 27.35 -52.28
C VAL A 175 25.47 28.32 -53.09
N SER A 176 24.97 28.71 -54.26
CA SER A 176 25.53 29.81 -55.05
C SER A 176 24.90 31.13 -54.63
N LEU A 177 25.73 32.15 -54.38
CA LEU A 177 25.28 33.52 -54.16
C LEU A 177 25.91 34.47 -55.19
N PRO A 178 25.12 35.05 -56.11
CA PRO A 178 23.70 34.77 -56.35
C PRO A 178 23.49 33.42 -57.07
N MET A 179 22.23 33.01 -57.23
CA MET A 179 21.81 31.92 -58.14
C MET A 179 20.77 32.42 -59.14
N THR A 180 20.59 31.76 -60.26
CA THR A 180 19.57 32.17 -61.25
C THR A 180 18.16 31.85 -60.74
N THR A 181 17.19 32.73 -60.98
CA THR A 181 15.76 32.48 -60.71
C THR A 181 15.25 31.28 -61.51
N LYS A 182 14.13 30.68 -61.08
CA LYS A 182 13.57 29.47 -61.71
C LYS A 182 13.25 29.65 -63.20
N ASP A 183 12.81 30.84 -63.60
CA ASP A 183 12.51 31.19 -64.99
C ASP A 183 13.77 31.44 -65.84
N GLY A 184 14.93 31.63 -65.20
CA GLY A 184 16.21 31.85 -65.88
C GLY A 184 16.51 33.31 -66.20
N ASP A 185 15.63 34.23 -65.84
CA ASP A 185 15.65 35.61 -66.34
C ASP A 185 16.42 36.58 -65.43
N ASP A 186 16.55 36.26 -64.13
CA ASP A 186 17.13 37.14 -63.11
C ASP A 186 18.12 36.42 -62.17
N TRP A 187 18.84 37.22 -61.37
CA TRP A 187 19.74 36.73 -60.31
C TRP A 187 19.10 36.91 -58.93
N LEU A 188 19.01 35.80 -58.19
CA LEU A 188 18.54 35.71 -56.82
C LEU A 188 19.70 35.89 -55.83
N TYR A 189 19.70 37.02 -55.12
CA TYR A 189 20.69 37.34 -54.08
C TYR A 189 20.23 36.88 -52.69
N ASP A 190 18.93 36.74 -52.47
CA ASP A 190 18.33 36.29 -51.21
C ASP A 190 17.83 34.85 -51.36
N VAL A 191 18.68 33.90 -51.03
CA VAL A 191 18.44 32.48 -51.26
C VAL A 191 17.77 31.84 -50.04
N ASN A 192 16.72 31.07 -50.27
CA ASN A 192 15.96 30.32 -49.28
C ASN A 192 16.13 28.82 -49.51
N VAL A 193 16.54 28.08 -48.48
CA VAL A 193 16.78 26.63 -48.56
C VAL A 193 15.98 25.88 -47.51
N TYR A 194 15.51 24.68 -47.84
CA TYR A 194 14.53 23.93 -47.04
C TYR A 194 15.02 22.53 -46.61
N PRO A 195 16.18 22.43 -45.91
CA PRO A 195 16.77 21.16 -45.51
C PRO A 195 15.93 20.42 -44.47
N LYS A 196 16.07 19.09 -44.43
CA LYS A 196 15.25 18.20 -43.60
C LYS A 196 16.13 17.23 -42.79
N ASN A 197 15.79 17.00 -41.53
CA ASN A 197 16.38 15.98 -40.66
C ASN A 197 15.45 14.79 -40.47
N SER A 198 16.04 13.62 -40.28
CA SER A 198 15.30 12.45 -39.81
C SER A 198 15.26 12.39 -38.27
N THR A 199 14.17 11.86 -37.73
CA THR A 199 13.89 11.63 -36.31
C THR A 199 13.25 10.26 -36.10
N ALA A 200 13.27 9.76 -34.88
CA ALA A 200 12.62 8.52 -34.50
C ALA A 200 11.86 8.71 -33.20
N TYR A 201 10.66 8.15 -33.13
CA TYR A 201 9.80 8.19 -31.94
C TYR A 201 9.46 6.78 -31.48
N GLY A 202 9.66 6.53 -30.19
CA GLY A 202 9.34 5.29 -29.51
C GLY A 202 8.11 5.42 -28.62
N SER A 203 7.62 4.27 -28.14
CA SER A 203 6.54 4.18 -27.16
C SER A 203 6.84 3.14 -26.08
N VAL A 204 6.54 3.50 -24.83
CA VAL A 204 6.77 2.69 -23.64
C VAL A 204 5.48 2.56 -22.84
N THR A 205 5.30 1.40 -22.21
CA THR A 205 4.23 1.17 -21.25
C THR A 205 4.83 0.92 -19.87
N LEU A 206 4.29 1.54 -18.85
CA LEU A 206 4.56 1.22 -17.45
C LEU A 206 3.32 0.57 -16.85
N VAL A 207 3.50 -0.54 -16.13
CA VAL A 207 2.45 -1.24 -15.38
C VAL A 207 2.78 -1.15 -13.90
N LYS A 208 1.84 -0.61 -13.12
CA LYS A 208 1.98 -0.44 -11.68
C LYS A 208 1.22 -1.51 -10.92
N LYS A 209 1.94 -2.24 -10.08
CA LYS A 209 1.41 -3.24 -9.16
C LYS A 209 1.56 -2.80 -7.69
N GLY A 210 0.76 -3.43 -6.83
CA GLY A 210 0.86 -3.41 -5.39
C GLY A 210 1.14 -4.82 -4.88
N ASN A 211 2.16 -4.99 -4.02
CA ASN A 211 2.63 -6.29 -3.53
C ASN A 211 2.84 -7.33 -4.66
N ASN A 212 3.25 -6.87 -5.85
CA ASN A 212 3.44 -7.64 -7.08
C ASN A 212 2.19 -8.34 -7.66
N THR A 213 1.00 -8.11 -7.11
CA THR A 213 -0.25 -8.75 -7.55
C THR A 213 -1.27 -7.77 -8.10
N ASP A 214 -1.53 -6.68 -7.38
CA ASP A 214 -2.72 -5.85 -7.61
C ASP A 214 -2.41 -4.70 -8.57
N LEU A 215 -3.14 -4.58 -9.68
CA LEU A 215 -2.97 -3.44 -10.58
C LEU A 215 -3.46 -2.15 -9.90
N LEU A 216 -2.61 -1.13 -9.82
CA LEU A 216 -2.89 0.09 -9.07
C LEU A 216 -3.29 1.26 -9.98
N LYS A 217 -4.55 1.68 -9.91
CA LYS A 217 -5.07 2.90 -10.54
C LYS A 217 -4.75 4.15 -9.71
N GLY A 218 -4.40 5.25 -10.36
CA GLY A 218 -4.25 6.55 -9.69
C GLY A 218 -2.87 6.80 -9.05
N VAL A 219 -1.84 6.05 -9.47
CA VAL A 219 -0.45 6.33 -9.11
C VAL A 219 0.13 7.26 -10.16
N THR A 220 0.72 8.37 -9.71
CA THR A 220 1.26 9.42 -10.56
C THR A 220 2.77 9.34 -10.64
N PHE A 221 3.29 9.52 -11.85
CA PHE A 221 4.71 9.56 -12.16
C PHE A 221 5.08 10.91 -12.79
N VAL A 222 6.36 11.22 -12.76
CA VAL A 222 6.99 12.13 -13.74
C VAL A 222 7.82 11.31 -14.72
N LEU A 223 7.93 11.81 -15.95
CA LEU A 223 8.86 11.33 -16.95
C LEU A 223 9.95 12.38 -17.14
N GLN A 224 11.21 11.97 -17.10
CA GLN A 224 12.35 12.84 -17.39
C GLN A 224 13.14 12.31 -18.57
N LYS A 225 13.75 13.21 -19.34
CA LYS A 225 14.73 12.93 -20.40
C LYS A 225 16.07 13.53 -20.01
N SER A 226 17.16 12.81 -20.27
CA SER A 226 18.52 13.32 -20.08
C SER A 226 18.94 14.08 -21.34
N ILE A 227 19.16 15.38 -21.19
CA ILE A 227 19.64 16.30 -22.22
C ILE A 227 20.96 16.86 -21.73
N ASN A 228 22.06 16.64 -22.45
CA ASN A 228 23.41 17.06 -22.03
C ASN A 228 23.77 16.62 -20.59
N SER A 229 23.43 15.40 -20.21
CA SER A 229 23.60 14.84 -18.85
C SER A 229 22.78 15.53 -17.75
N VAL A 230 21.76 16.30 -18.12
CA VAL A 230 20.81 16.93 -17.17
C VAL A 230 19.42 16.37 -17.40
N TRP A 231 18.78 15.88 -16.34
CA TRP A 231 17.40 15.40 -16.39
C TRP A 231 16.41 16.57 -16.43
N THR A 232 15.54 16.56 -17.44
CA THR A 232 14.46 17.55 -17.64
C THR A 232 13.12 16.85 -17.76
N ASN A 233 12.07 17.40 -17.15
CA ASN A 233 10.73 16.83 -17.23
C ASN A 233 10.18 16.86 -18.67
N VAL A 234 9.50 15.77 -19.04
CA VAL A 234 8.80 15.62 -20.32
C VAL A 234 7.31 15.61 -20.03
N THR A 235 6.61 16.64 -20.48
CA THR A 235 5.16 16.79 -20.25
C THR A 235 4.34 16.62 -21.53
N THR A 236 4.99 16.65 -22.69
CA THR A 236 4.36 16.50 -24.00
C THR A 236 5.10 15.50 -24.87
N SER A 237 4.38 14.87 -25.79
CA SER A 237 4.94 14.07 -26.87
C SER A 237 5.76 14.99 -27.81
N GLU A 238 7.01 14.60 -28.10
CA GLU A 238 7.87 15.33 -29.04
C GLU A 238 7.44 15.08 -30.49
N GLU A 239 6.63 14.06 -30.74
CA GLU A 239 6.08 13.78 -32.06
C GLU A 239 4.97 14.76 -32.41
N ASP A 240 3.92 14.91 -31.59
CA ASP A 240 2.70 15.65 -31.94
C ASP A 240 2.34 16.80 -31.00
N GLY A 241 3.12 17.02 -29.94
CA GLY A 241 2.91 18.08 -28.96
C GLY A 241 1.75 17.82 -27.98
N SER A 242 1.14 16.63 -28.01
CA SER A 242 0.06 16.27 -27.09
C SER A 242 0.57 16.13 -25.65
N ASN A 243 -0.26 16.50 -24.66
CA ASN A 243 0.09 16.32 -23.25
C ASN A 243 0.16 14.84 -22.86
N LEU A 244 1.16 14.47 -22.07
CA LEU A 244 1.31 13.12 -21.55
C LEU A 244 0.45 12.93 -20.29
N ASN A 245 -0.30 11.83 -20.24
CA ASN A 245 -0.95 11.38 -19.00
C ASN A 245 -0.02 10.42 -18.27
N LEU A 246 0.51 10.86 -17.13
CA LEU A 246 1.46 10.10 -16.31
C LEU A 246 0.81 9.57 -15.02
N THR A 247 -0.50 9.39 -15.02
CA THR A 247 -1.24 8.72 -13.94
C THR A 247 -1.76 7.38 -14.42
N THR A 248 -1.58 6.33 -13.63
CA THR A 248 -2.02 4.98 -13.98
C THR A 248 -3.54 4.90 -14.12
N ASN A 249 -4.00 4.26 -15.19
CA ASN A 249 -5.42 4.05 -15.49
C ASN A 249 -6.02 2.87 -14.69
N ASP A 250 -7.24 2.46 -15.03
CA ASP A 250 -7.97 1.36 -14.36
C ASP A 250 -7.25 0.01 -14.45
N ASP A 251 -6.40 -0.18 -15.47
CA ASP A 251 -5.56 -1.36 -15.64
C ASP A 251 -4.19 -1.21 -14.99
N GLY A 252 -3.99 -0.16 -14.18
CA GLY A 252 -2.71 0.17 -13.57
C GLY A 252 -1.63 0.59 -14.56
N LYS A 253 -1.99 1.08 -15.76
CA LYS A 253 -1.04 1.37 -16.85
C LYS A 253 -0.85 2.85 -17.12
N ILE A 254 0.36 3.19 -17.54
CA ILE A 254 0.72 4.42 -18.25
C ILE A 254 1.26 3.99 -19.61
N THR A 255 0.80 4.63 -20.69
CA THR A 255 1.39 4.45 -22.03
C THR A 255 1.81 5.80 -22.56
N VAL A 256 3.07 5.91 -22.95
CA VAL A 256 3.65 7.14 -23.49
C VAL A 256 4.16 6.85 -24.90
N SER A 257 3.83 7.71 -25.84
CA SER A 257 4.28 7.69 -27.23
C SER A 257 4.91 9.02 -27.61
N GLY A 258 5.56 9.08 -28.78
CA GLY A 258 6.19 10.31 -29.25
C GLY A 258 7.46 10.69 -28.50
N LEU A 259 8.16 9.71 -27.91
CA LEU A 259 9.43 9.92 -27.25
C LEU A 259 10.55 9.86 -28.28
N SER A 260 11.29 10.95 -28.50
CA SER A 260 12.41 10.90 -29.44
C SER A 260 13.58 10.08 -28.91
N GLN A 261 14.62 9.88 -29.70
CA GLN A 261 15.82 9.18 -29.22
C GLN A 261 16.39 9.86 -27.95
N GLY A 262 16.92 9.06 -27.02
CA GLY A 262 17.52 9.56 -25.80
C GLY A 262 17.34 8.63 -24.60
N SER A 263 17.84 9.07 -23.45
CA SER A 263 17.67 8.35 -22.17
C SER A 263 16.56 8.99 -21.36
N TYR A 264 15.70 8.16 -20.79
CA TYR A 264 14.50 8.55 -20.06
C TYR A 264 14.41 7.84 -18.72
N ARG A 265 13.65 8.41 -17.77
CA ARG A 265 13.32 7.74 -16.52
C ARG A 265 11.92 8.11 -16.02
N PHE A 266 11.19 7.11 -15.52
CA PHE A 266 10.00 7.35 -14.70
C PHE A 266 10.38 7.45 -13.22
N ILE A 267 9.70 8.34 -12.49
CA ILE A 267 9.83 8.50 -11.04
C ILE A 267 8.42 8.63 -10.46
N GLU A 268 8.07 7.82 -9.46
CA GLU A 268 6.78 7.90 -8.79
C GLU A 268 6.71 9.13 -7.88
N THR A 269 5.63 9.89 -7.92
CA THR A 269 5.50 11.15 -7.17
C THR A 269 4.25 11.24 -6.29
N ALA A 270 3.21 10.45 -6.59
CA ALA A 270 2.02 10.39 -5.74
C ALA A 270 1.26 9.07 -5.87
N ILE A 271 0.55 8.72 -4.80
CA ILE A 271 -0.43 7.63 -4.76
C ILE A 271 -1.80 8.24 -4.46
N ASP A 272 -2.84 7.85 -5.20
CA ASP A 272 -4.22 8.25 -4.91
C ASP A 272 -4.58 7.95 -3.44
N ASN A 273 -5.26 8.89 -2.77
CA ASN A 273 -5.69 8.71 -1.39
C ASN A 273 -6.64 7.53 -1.17
N LYS A 274 -7.27 7.00 -2.24
CA LYS A 274 -8.07 5.78 -2.24
C LYS A 274 -7.24 4.49 -2.20
N LEU A 275 -5.91 4.59 -2.31
CA LEU A 275 -4.96 3.49 -2.14
C LEU A 275 -4.12 3.64 -0.86
N PRO A 276 -4.74 3.72 0.33
CA PRO A 276 -4.02 3.91 1.58
C PRO A 276 -3.17 2.69 1.95
N GLY A 277 -2.07 2.96 2.67
CA GLY A 277 -1.16 1.98 3.23
C GLY A 277 -0.03 1.52 2.31
N TYR A 278 -0.11 1.79 1.01
CA TYR A 278 1.01 1.56 0.11
C TYR A 278 2.15 2.56 0.37
N ILE A 279 3.37 2.06 0.37
CA ILE A 279 4.59 2.85 0.50
C ILE A 279 4.93 3.43 -0.88
N LEU A 280 5.03 4.76 -0.97
CA LEU A 280 5.50 5.43 -2.18
C LEU A 280 7.01 5.25 -2.31
N ASP A 281 7.48 4.61 -3.38
CA ASP A 281 8.91 4.50 -3.68
C ASP A 281 9.37 5.67 -4.56
N GLY A 282 9.61 6.81 -3.93
CA GLY A 282 10.00 8.05 -4.59
C GLY A 282 11.48 8.10 -4.93
N ALA A 283 12.27 7.16 -4.39
CA ALA A 283 13.70 7.05 -4.66
C ALA A 283 13.98 6.24 -5.92
N LYS A 284 13.15 5.24 -6.23
CA LYS A 284 13.37 4.36 -7.37
C LYS A 284 13.11 5.05 -8.71
N THR A 285 14.09 4.93 -9.60
CA THR A 285 13.99 5.38 -10.99
C THR A 285 13.81 4.17 -11.91
N TYR A 286 12.97 4.31 -12.94
CA TYR A 286 12.82 3.30 -13.98
C TYR A 286 13.41 3.84 -15.28
N GLU A 287 14.71 3.62 -15.47
CA GLU A 287 15.48 4.18 -16.59
C GLU A 287 15.39 3.31 -17.84
N PHE A 288 15.14 3.93 -18.99
CA PHE A 288 15.06 3.28 -20.30
C PHE A 288 15.62 4.21 -21.39
N SER A 289 15.94 3.68 -22.57
CA SER A 289 16.39 4.49 -23.70
C SER A 289 15.58 4.22 -24.96
N VAL A 290 15.44 5.25 -25.79
CA VAL A 290 14.86 5.19 -27.12
C VAL A 290 16.00 5.25 -28.14
N GLY A 291 16.12 4.23 -28.97
CA GLY A 291 17.11 4.16 -30.04
C GLY A 291 16.67 4.88 -31.32
N SER A 292 17.64 5.17 -32.20
CA SER A 292 17.39 5.76 -33.52
C SER A 292 16.59 4.83 -34.46
N ASP A 293 16.52 3.53 -34.16
CA ASP A 293 15.70 2.53 -34.86
C ASP A 293 14.27 2.39 -34.29
N LYS A 294 13.86 3.32 -33.41
CA LYS A 294 12.56 3.36 -32.70
C LYS A 294 12.37 2.24 -31.67
N LYS A 295 13.40 1.47 -31.35
CA LYS A 295 13.30 0.47 -30.28
C LYS A 295 13.57 1.09 -28.91
N ILE A 296 12.91 0.53 -27.91
CA ILE A 296 13.08 0.85 -26.51
C ILE A 296 14.01 -0.18 -25.89
N THR A 297 15.02 0.28 -25.15
CA THR A 297 15.88 -0.58 -24.31
C THR A 297 15.57 -0.34 -22.84
N TYR A 298 15.27 -1.41 -22.12
CA TYR A 298 15.06 -1.42 -20.66
C TYR A 298 15.71 -2.68 -20.09
N GLY A 299 16.65 -2.49 -19.17
CA GLY A 299 17.53 -3.58 -18.74
C GLY A 299 18.25 -4.22 -19.95
N GLU A 300 18.13 -5.53 -20.08
CA GLU A 300 18.74 -6.30 -21.18
C GLU A 300 17.81 -6.47 -22.40
N THR A 301 16.59 -5.91 -22.35
CA THR A 301 15.58 -6.09 -23.40
C THR A 301 15.52 -4.90 -24.34
N THR A 302 15.59 -5.15 -25.65
CA THR A 302 15.40 -4.15 -26.71
C THR A 302 14.29 -4.56 -27.67
N LEU A 303 13.14 -3.87 -27.65
CA LEU A 303 11.96 -4.18 -28.45
C LEU A 303 11.32 -2.90 -29.03
N ALA A 304 10.43 -3.04 -30.02
CA ALA A 304 9.68 -1.89 -30.55
C ALA A 304 8.75 -1.24 -29.51
N SER A 305 8.32 -2.00 -28.51
CA SER A 305 7.62 -1.50 -27.32
C SER A 305 7.97 -2.41 -26.14
N VAL A 306 8.31 -1.80 -25.00
CA VAL A 306 8.67 -2.50 -23.77
C VAL A 306 7.67 -2.14 -22.67
N THR A 307 7.35 -3.13 -21.83
CA THR A 307 6.60 -2.93 -20.59
C THR A 307 7.56 -2.87 -19.41
N ILE A 308 7.52 -1.77 -18.66
CA ILE A 308 8.23 -1.56 -17.41
C ILE A 308 7.30 -1.94 -16.26
N GLU A 309 7.71 -2.86 -15.40
CA GLU A 309 6.95 -3.19 -14.19
C GLU A 309 7.44 -2.35 -13.01
N ALA A 310 6.50 -1.68 -12.34
CA ALA A 310 6.72 -0.92 -11.12
C ALA A 310 5.87 -1.52 -9.99
N ASN A 311 6.36 -1.54 -8.76
CA ASN A 311 5.65 -2.09 -7.61
C ASN A 311 5.67 -1.14 -6.40
N ASN A 312 4.59 -1.11 -5.62
CA ASN A 312 4.58 -0.52 -4.27
C ASN A 312 4.33 -1.62 -3.27
N GLU A 313 5.13 -1.62 -2.23
CA GLU A 313 4.92 -2.52 -1.11
C GLU A 313 3.92 -1.93 -0.13
N LYS A 314 3.21 -2.84 0.54
CA LYS A 314 2.27 -2.53 1.61
C LYS A 314 2.40 -3.62 2.68
N PRO A 315 2.92 -3.26 3.87
CA PRO A 315 2.97 -4.20 4.98
C PRO A 315 1.55 -4.55 5.46
N ASP A 316 1.44 -5.65 6.19
CA ASP A 316 0.23 -6.01 6.93
C ASP A 316 0.60 -6.59 8.31
N MET A 317 -0.37 -6.64 9.21
CA MET A 317 -0.21 -7.21 10.54
C MET A 317 -1.48 -7.95 10.96
N LYS A 318 -1.34 -9.02 11.74
CA LYS A 318 -2.45 -9.76 12.34
C LYS A 318 -2.16 -10.12 13.79
N LYS A 319 -3.06 -9.81 14.72
CA LYS A 319 -2.96 -10.13 16.15
C LYS A 319 -3.97 -11.18 16.59
N GLU A 320 -3.53 -12.26 17.23
CA GLU A 320 -4.39 -13.34 17.68
C GLU A 320 -4.15 -13.68 19.16
N VAL A 321 -5.19 -14.19 19.81
CA VAL A 321 -5.17 -14.73 21.17
C VAL A 321 -5.47 -16.22 21.13
N LEU A 322 -4.81 -17.02 21.96
CA LEU A 322 -5.06 -18.46 22.00
C LEU A 322 -6.35 -18.77 22.76
N ASP A 323 -7.28 -19.45 22.09
CA ASP A 323 -8.51 -19.95 22.72
C ASP A 323 -8.18 -21.07 23.70
N ARG A 324 -8.50 -20.86 24.98
CA ARG A 324 -8.12 -21.76 26.06
C ARG A 324 -8.68 -23.18 25.91
N THR A 325 -9.85 -23.32 25.30
CA THR A 325 -10.60 -24.59 25.19
C THR A 325 -10.20 -25.38 23.95
N THR A 326 -10.22 -24.73 22.79
CA THR A 326 -9.95 -25.35 21.48
C THR A 326 -8.46 -25.37 21.12
N LYS A 327 -7.63 -24.60 21.83
CA LYS A 327 -6.19 -24.42 21.55
C LYS A 327 -5.91 -23.89 20.14
N THR A 328 -6.82 -23.09 19.61
CA THR A 328 -6.69 -22.44 18.30
C THR A 328 -6.53 -20.93 18.44
N TRP A 329 -5.83 -20.30 17.51
CA TRP A 329 -5.68 -18.84 17.48
C TRP A 329 -6.98 -18.18 17.03
N LYS A 330 -7.50 -17.27 17.86
CA LYS A 330 -8.77 -16.56 17.66
C LYS A 330 -8.62 -15.07 17.97
N ARG A 331 -9.75 -14.34 17.97
CA ARG A 331 -9.85 -12.92 18.32
C ARG A 331 -10.37 -12.68 19.74
N GLU A 332 -10.95 -13.70 20.35
CA GLU A 332 -11.51 -13.66 21.69
C GLU A 332 -11.23 -14.94 22.46
N SER A 333 -11.13 -14.84 23.78
CA SER A 333 -11.11 -15.99 24.69
C SER A 333 -11.47 -15.56 26.12
N ASP A 334 -11.51 -16.52 27.05
CA ASP A 334 -11.72 -16.29 28.47
C ASP A 334 -10.61 -16.91 29.33
N TYR A 335 -10.15 -16.12 30.29
CA TYR A 335 -9.08 -16.48 31.22
C TYR A 335 -9.40 -15.96 32.63
N SER A 336 -8.85 -16.63 33.64
CA SER A 336 -8.99 -16.20 35.02
C SER A 336 -7.99 -15.09 35.34
N VAL A 337 -8.30 -14.24 36.32
CA VAL A 337 -7.33 -13.32 36.91
C VAL A 337 -6.14 -14.11 37.43
N GLY A 338 -4.93 -13.65 37.12
CA GLY A 338 -3.69 -14.35 37.42
C GLY A 338 -3.17 -15.28 36.31
N ASP A 339 -4.03 -15.69 35.36
CA ASP A 339 -3.60 -16.53 34.23
C ASP A 339 -2.67 -15.75 33.28
N TYR A 340 -1.85 -16.50 32.54
CA TYR A 340 -1.00 -15.99 31.47
C TYR A 340 -1.60 -16.34 30.11
N VAL A 341 -2.11 -15.33 29.41
CA VAL A 341 -2.79 -15.42 28.11
C VAL A 341 -1.77 -15.43 26.97
N PRO A 342 -1.71 -16.46 26.12
CA PRO A 342 -0.81 -16.48 24.96
C PRO A 342 -1.34 -15.62 23.81
N TYR A 343 -0.46 -14.80 23.24
CA TYR A 343 -0.70 -13.96 22.08
C TYR A 343 0.27 -14.27 20.95
N LYS A 344 -0.17 -14.01 19.72
CA LYS A 344 0.63 -14.12 18.50
C LYS A 344 0.37 -12.93 17.59
N ILE A 345 1.41 -12.26 17.13
CA ILE A 345 1.35 -11.19 16.13
C ILE A 345 2.14 -11.66 14.91
N THR A 346 1.52 -11.62 13.73
CA THR A 346 2.17 -11.92 12.44
C THR A 346 2.29 -10.63 11.65
N ILE A 347 3.48 -10.30 11.16
CA ILE A 347 3.77 -9.11 10.36
C ILE A 347 4.20 -9.57 8.97
N ASP A 348 3.55 -9.06 7.93
CA ASP A 348 3.98 -9.17 6.54
C ASP A 348 4.97 -8.03 6.27
N VAL A 349 6.25 -8.39 6.11
CA VAL A 349 7.35 -7.44 5.93
C VAL A 349 7.45 -7.05 4.45
N PRO A 350 7.50 -5.74 4.12
CA PRO A 350 7.56 -5.30 2.73
C PRO A 350 8.93 -5.60 2.10
N ASP A 351 8.98 -5.86 0.79
CA ASP A 351 10.25 -6.17 0.09
C ASP A 351 11.28 -5.03 0.19
N ASN A 352 10.80 -3.79 0.24
CA ASN A 352 11.64 -2.59 0.35
C ASN A 352 11.98 -2.20 1.80
N ILE A 353 11.80 -3.11 2.78
CA ILE A 353 12.02 -2.85 4.22
C ILE A 353 13.36 -2.16 4.52
N THR A 354 14.44 -2.54 3.85
CA THR A 354 15.79 -1.98 4.08
C THR A 354 15.93 -0.50 3.74
N GLN A 355 14.98 0.04 2.98
CA GLN A 355 14.94 1.45 2.57
C GLN A 355 14.02 2.30 3.45
N LEU A 356 13.22 1.68 4.32
CA LEU A 356 12.35 2.40 5.24
C LEU A 356 13.14 3.10 6.34
N LYS A 357 12.62 4.24 6.80
CA LYS A 357 13.21 5.02 7.91
C LYS A 357 12.63 4.64 9.26
N ASP A 358 11.38 4.20 9.28
CA ASP A 358 10.67 3.78 10.48
C ASP A 358 9.91 2.49 10.19
N PHE A 359 10.04 1.52 11.10
CA PHE A 359 9.25 0.29 11.15
C PHE A 359 9.21 -0.20 12.60
N SER A 360 8.06 -0.14 13.25
CA SER A 360 7.93 -0.45 14.68
C SER A 360 6.59 -1.09 15.01
N LEU A 361 6.56 -1.90 16.06
CA LEU A 361 5.36 -2.52 16.60
C LEU A 361 5.18 -2.06 18.05
N THR A 362 4.00 -1.63 18.43
CA THR A 362 3.63 -1.37 19.82
C THR A 362 2.42 -2.20 20.22
N ASP A 363 2.48 -2.83 21.38
CA ASP A 363 1.37 -3.57 21.96
C ASP A 363 0.85 -2.84 23.20
N LYS A 364 -0.47 -2.76 23.33
CA LYS A 364 -1.15 -2.03 24.41
C LYS A 364 -2.33 -2.84 24.96
N PRO A 365 -2.12 -3.57 26.07
CA PRO A 365 -3.20 -4.24 26.78
C PRO A 365 -4.02 -3.28 27.68
N ILE A 366 -5.25 -3.68 28.00
CA ILE A 366 -6.08 -3.10 29.06
C ILE A 366 -6.54 -4.23 29.98
N GLY A 367 -6.34 -4.10 31.29
CA GLY A 367 -6.66 -5.16 32.27
C GLY A 367 -5.68 -6.34 32.25
N LEU A 368 -4.61 -6.25 31.46
CA LEU A 368 -3.55 -7.24 31.33
C LEU A 368 -2.18 -6.55 31.43
N GLU A 369 -1.14 -7.32 31.67
CA GLU A 369 0.26 -6.88 31.58
C GLU A 369 1.07 -7.84 30.70
N ASP A 370 1.69 -7.30 29.65
CA ASP A 370 2.54 -8.09 28.76
C ASP A 370 3.85 -8.49 29.47
N ILE A 371 4.22 -9.74 29.24
CA ILE A 371 5.40 -10.38 29.82
C ILE A 371 6.43 -10.54 28.70
N THR A 372 7.58 -9.91 28.89
CA THR A 372 8.65 -9.82 27.89
C THR A 372 9.97 -10.44 28.36
N ASP A 373 10.07 -10.82 29.62
CA ASP A 373 11.24 -11.46 30.24
C ASP A 373 11.21 -12.99 30.14
N SER A 374 10.07 -13.57 29.79
CA SER A 374 9.83 -15.01 29.67
C SER A 374 8.78 -15.29 28.60
N ASP A 375 8.92 -16.41 27.89
CA ASP A 375 8.01 -16.86 26.82
C ASP A 375 7.77 -15.85 25.67
N PHE A 376 8.65 -14.85 25.54
CA PHE A 376 8.67 -13.90 24.44
C PHE A 376 9.56 -14.42 23.31
N SER A 377 9.10 -14.38 22.07
CA SER A 377 9.92 -14.76 20.91
C SER A 377 9.58 -13.92 19.68
N VAL A 378 10.59 -13.65 18.87
CA VAL A 378 10.47 -13.03 17.54
C VAL A 378 11.10 -13.98 16.53
N LYS A 379 10.29 -14.50 15.61
CA LYS A 379 10.68 -15.60 14.73
C LYS A 379 10.47 -15.29 13.26
N TYR A 380 11.34 -15.87 12.44
CA TYR A 380 11.23 -15.96 11.00
C TYR A 380 11.38 -17.45 10.62
N ASN A 381 10.46 -18.00 9.82
CA ASN A 381 10.42 -19.43 9.46
C ASN A 381 10.58 -20.37 10.68
N ASP A 382 9.80 -20.11 11.75
CA ASP A 382 9.83 -20.82 13.04
C ASP A 382 11.15 -20.80 13.83
N ALA A 383 12.20 -20.18 13.28
CA ALA A 383 13.48 -19.96 13.93
C ALA A 383 13.53 -18.58 14.59
N GLU A 384 14.19 -18.49 15.73
CA GLU A 384 14.40 -17.22 16.43
C GLU A 384 15.34 -16.30 15.63
N ILE A 385 14.96 -15.03 15.52
CA ILE A 385 15.79 -14.03 14.85
C ILE A 385 17.05 -13.78 15.71
N THR A 386 18.22 -13.91 15.09
CA THR A 386 19.48 -13.55 15.75
C THR A 386 19.54 -12.03 15.95
N ASN A 387 19.41 -11.60 17.21
CA ASN A 387 19.35 -10.18 17.59
C ASN A 387 20.38 -9.83 18.68
N THR A 388 21.63 -10.24 18.47
CA THR A 388 22.73 -9.90 19.39
C THR A 388 22.95 -8.39 19.42
N ASP A 389 23.13 -7.82 20.60
CA ASP A 389 23.37 -6.38 20.81
C ASP A 389 22.31 -5.46 20.15
N ASN A 390 21.07 -5.95 20.04
CA ASN A 390 19.95 -5.25 19.37
C ASN A 390 20.22 -4.92 17.89
N SER A 391 20.95 -5.78 17.18
CA SER A 391 21.35 -5.55 15.78
C SER A 391 20.19 -5.47 14.79
N VAL A 392 19.07 -6.15 15.07
CA VAL A 392 17.89 -6.22 14.18
C VAL A 392 16.71 -5.45 14.78
N TYR A 393 16.53 -5.49 16.09
CA TYR A 393 15.48 -4.74 16.78
C TYR A 393 15.85 -4.44 18.24
N THR A 394 15.22 -3.42 18.81
CA THR A 394 15.19 -3.18 20.26
C THR A 394 13.81 -3.51 20.81
N LEU A 395 13.76 -4.06 22.02
CA LEU A 395 12.53 -4.32 22.77
C LEU A 395 12.49 -3.44 24.02
N THR A 396 11.40 -2.68 24.18
CA THR A 396 11.20 -1.79 25.32
C THR A 396 9.85 -2.08 25.97
N LYS A 397 9.84 -2.45 27.26
CA LYS A 397 8.60 -2.60 28.05
C LYS A 397 8.10 -1.22 28.48
N ASN A 398 6.80 -0.98 28.38
CA ASN A 398 6.16 0.25 28.80
C ASN A 398 5.40 0.03 30.13
N ALA A 399 5.88 0.66 31.20
CA ALA A 399 5.30 0.46 32.54
C ALA A 399 3.92 1.12 32.72
N ASP A 400 3.60 2.16 31.94
CA ASP A 400 2.35 2.91 32.04
C ASP A 400 1.23 2.19 31.28
N THR A 401 1.52 1.75 30.05
CA THR A 401 0.56 1.00 29.23
C THR A 401 0.54 -0.49 29.54
N LYS A 402 1.48 -0.98 30.37
CA LYS A 402 1.69 -2.41 30.67
C LYS A 402 1.96 -3.27 29.43
N GLY A 403 2.34 -2.64 28.32
CA GLY A 403 2.65 -3.31 27.05
C GLY A 403 4.13 -3.22 26.69
N PHE A 404 4.44 -3.32 25.39
CA PHE A 404 5.80 -3.21 24.88
C PHE A 404 5.88 -2.54 23.51
N THR A 405 7.09 -2.12 23.13
CA THR A 405 7.40 -1.63 21.79
C THR A 405 8.63 -2.38 21.24
N ILE A 406 8.52 -2.86 20.02
CA ILE A 406 9.65 -3.33 19.20
C ILE A 406 9.97 -2.25 18.18
N SER A 407 11.19 -1.72 18.21
CA SER A 407 11.70 -0.84 17.15
C SER A 407 12.67 -1.63 16.28
N PHE A 408 12.30 -1.91 15.04
CA PHE A 408 13.17 -2.62 14.11
C PHE A 408 14.24 -1.67 13.53
N VAL A 409 15.37 -2.24 13.13
CA VAL A 409 16.44 -1.57 12.38
C VAL A 409 16.27 -1.94 10.91
N PRO A 410 15.58 -1.13 10.08
CA PRO A 410 15.15 -1.59 8.75
C PRO A 410 16.31 -2.02 7.86
N THR A 411 17.44 -1.32 7.93
CA THR A 411 18.67 -1.65 7.18
C THR A 411 19.25 -3.04 7.50
N ALA A 412 18.94 -3.62 8.67
CA ALA A 412 19.35 -4.96 9.07
C ALA A 412 18.31 -6.05 8.72
N MET A 413 17.17 -5.67 8.12
CA MET A 413 16.05 -6.59 7.87
C MET A 413 16.05 -7.23 6.47
N GLY A 414 17.15 -7.15 5.71
CA GLY A 414 17.21 -7.63 4.33
C GLY A 414 16.82 -9.11 4.14
N ASN A 415 17.13 -9.97 5.11
CA ASN A 415 16.77 -11.40 5.06
C ASN A 415 15.27 -11.67 5.28
N TYR A 416 14.51 -10.68 5.74
CA TYR A 416 13.09 -10.80 6.06
C TYR A 416 12.20 -10.05 5.05
N ALA A 417 12.80 -9.39 4.05
CA ALA A 417 12.09 -8.70 2.98
C ALA A 417 11.11 -9.66 2.26
N GLY A 418 9.83 -9.27 2.18
CA GLY A 418 8.78 -10.07 1.54
C GLY A 418 8.32 -11.29 2.34
N GLN A 419 8.77 -11.43 3.59
CA GLN A 419 8.50 -12.58 4.44
C GLN A 419 7.61 -12.23 5.64
N GLN A 420 7.24 -13.26 6.39
CA GLN A 420 6.51 -13.10 7.65
C GLN A 420 7.43 -13.18 8.86
N ILE A 421 7.27 -12.23 9.78
CA ILE A 421 7.82 -12.30 11.13
C ILE A 421 6.67 -12.61 12.10
N VAL A 422 6.89 -13.56 12.99
CA VAL A 422 5.92 -13.98 14.02
C VAL A 422 6.46 -13.64 15.40
N ILE A 423 5.67 -12.90 16.17
CA ILE A 423 5.96 -12.54 17.55
C ILE A 423 5.00 -13.29 18.45
N THR A 424 5.51 -14.00 19.45
CA THR A 424 4.69 -14.66 20.46
C THR A 424 5.09 -14.20 21.84
N TYR A 425 4.12 -14.04 22.73
CA TYR A 425 4.35 -13.64 24.12
C TYR A 425 3.13 -14.01 24.96
N LYS A 426 3.23 -13.80 26.28
CA LYS A 426 2.11 -13.96 27.20
C LYS A 426 1.77 -12.63 27.86
N ALA A 427 0.50 -12.43 28.21
CA ALA A 427 0.07 -11.33 29.07
C ALA A 427 -0.62 -11.88 30.32
N LYS A 428 -0.28 -11.35 31.50
CA LYS A 428 -0.91 -11.72 32.76
C LYS A 428 -2.23 -10.99 32.93
N VAL A 429 -3.30 -11.70 33.27
CA VAL A 429 -4.59 -11.07 33.63
C VAL A 429 -4.48 -10.43 35.00
N LEU A 430 -4.72 -9.11 35.07
CA LEU A 430 -4.59 -8.34 36.31
C LEU A 430 -5.89 -8.34 37.13
N GLU A 431 -5.79 -8.02 38.41
CA GLU A 431 -6.97 -7.83 39.28
C GLU A 431 -7.90 -6.71 38.79
N THR A 432 -7.33 -5.74 38.08
CA THR A 432 -8.02 -4.62 37.43
C THR A 432 -8.79 -5.03 36.17
N ALA A 433 -8.67 -6.28 35.72
CA ALA A 433 -9.43 -6.78 34.58
C ALA A 433 -10.93 -6.58 34.80
N VAL A 434 -11.62 -6.04 33.79
CA VAL A 434 -13.06 -5.80 33.84
C VAL A 434 -13.82 -7.07 33.50
N LYS A 435 -15.01 -7.21 34.09
CA LYS A 435 -15.88 -8.39 33.96
C LYS A 435 -17.11 -8.10 33.11
N THR A 436 -17.12 -6.98 32.39
CA THR A 436 -18.25 -6.52 31.58
C THR A 436 -18.06 -6.88 30.11
N THR A 437 -19.07 -6.61 29.27
CA THR A 437 -18.99 -6.85 27.82
C THR A 437 -17.95 -5.97 27.12
N ALA A 438 -17.34 -5.00 27.80
CA ALA A 438 -16.15 -4.29 27.31
C ALA A 438 -14.98 -5.27 27.14
N GLY A 439 -14.85 -6.23 28.06
CA GLY A 439 -13.71 -7.14 28.12
C GLY A 439 -12.38 -6.42 28.33
N ASN A 440 -11.31 -7.17 28.14
CA ASN A 440 -9.94 -6.73 28.38
C ASN A 440 -9.22 -6.77 27.03
N PRO A 441 -9.34 -5.70 26.22
CA PRO A 441 -8.75 -5.68 24.90
C PRO A 441 -7.23 -5.62 24.98
N ASN A 442 -6.59 -6.23 24.00
CA ASN A 442 -5.19 -6.00 23.70
C ASN A 442 -5.08 -5.60 22.22
N THR A 443 -4.42 -4.47 21.96
CA THR A 443 -4.27 -3.87 20.63
C THR A 443 -2.80 -3.78 20.26
N ALA A 444 -2.46 -4.33 19.09
CA ALA A 444 -1.17 -4.15 18.45
C ALA A 444 -1.25 -3.04 17.39
N THR A 445 -0.21 -2.22 17.28
CA THR A 445 -0.07 -1.14 16.30
C THR A 445 1.26 -1.29 15.57
N LEU A 446 1.23 -1.59 14.28
CA LEU A 446 2.40 -1.50 13.40
C LEU A 446 2.47 -0.07 12.83
N GLU A 447 3.60 0.60 12.95
CA GLU A 447 3.86 1.92 12.37
C GLU A 447 5.03 1.84 11.39
N TYR A 448 4.89 2.46 10.21
CA TYR A 448 5.92 2.41 9.17
C TYR A 448 5.98 3.72 8.38
N SER A 449 7.17 4.08 7.91
CA SER A 449 7.35 5.22 7.00
C SER A 449 6.64 4.96 5.68
N ASN A 450 5.76 5.87 5.25
CA ASN A 450 4.88 5.68 4.09
C ASN A 450 5.50 6.14 2.76
N LYS A 451 6.74 6.64 2.77
CA LYS A 451 7.52 6.97 1.57
C LYS A 451 8.98 6.61 1.72
N ILE A 452 9.62 6.29 0.61
CA ILE A 452 11.07 6.19 0.46
C ILE A 452 11.54 7.43 -0.32
N LEU A 453 12.46 8.18 0.28
CA LEU A 453 13.00 9.42 -0.30
C LEU A 453 14.41 9.16 -0.88
N PRO A 454 14.75 9.76 -2.04
CA PRO A 454 16.09 9.64 -2.63
C PRO A 454 17.13 10.39 -1.78
N THR A 455 18.37 9.90 -1.79
CA THR A 455 19.47 10.52 -1.03
C THR A 455 20.45 11.33 -1.87
N ASN A 456 20.58 11.05 -3.17
CA ASN A 456 21.61 11.63 -4.05
C ASN A 456 21.11 11.93 -5.48
N ASP A 457 19.91 12.50 -5.61
CA ASP A 457 19.33 12.84 -6.93
C ASP A 457 18.66 14.22 -6.91
N PRO A 458 19.39 15.32 -7.12
CA PRO A 458 18.83 16.67 -7.03
C PRO A 458 17.77 17.00 -8.10
N LYS A 459 17.58 16.14 -9.11
CA LYS A 459 16.54 16.30 -10.14
C LYS A 459 15.33 15.41 -9.90
N ASN A 460 15.37 14.53 -8.91
CA ASN A 460 14.20 13.77 -8.49
C ASN A 460 13.23 14.70 -7.73
N PRO A 461 11.94 14.77 -8.13
CA PRO A 461 10.96 15.62 -7.45
C PRO A 461 10.69 15.28 -5.98
N ASN A 462 11.04 14.07 -5.54
CA ASN A 462 10.87 13.63 -4.16
C ASN A 462 12.11 13.91 -3.30
N THR A 463 13.15 14.53 -3.85
CA THR A 463 14.36 14.86 -3.07
C THR A 463 14.01 15.86 -1.97
N PRO A 464 14.23 15.48 -0.70
CA PRO A 464 13.86 16.34 0.40
C PRO A 464 14.77 17.58 0.43
N GLU A 465 14.23 18.70 0.89
CA GLU A 465 15.03 19.92 1.10
C GLU A 465 16.09 19.71 2.18
N ASN A 466 15.77 18.87 3.19
CA ASN A 466 16.68 18.47 4.25
C ASN A 466 16.98 16.95 4.13
N PRO A 467 18.25 16.52 4.00
CA PRO A 467 18.62 15.11 3.98
C PRO A 467 18.17 14.28 5.20
N ASP A 468 17.95 14.95 6.33
CA ASP A 468 17.48 14.32 7.58
C ASP A 468 15.95 14.32 7.73
N GLU A 469 15.21 14.77 6.70
CA GLU A 469 13.75 14.74 6.69
C GLU A 469 13.24 13.30 6.86
N LYS A 470 12.37 13.10 7.85
CA LYS A 470 11.70 11.82 8.05
C LYS A 470 10.40 11.79 7.25
N PRO A 471 10.17 10.74 6.44
CA PRO A 471 8.88 10.54 5.80
C PRO A 471 7.74 10.50 6.83
N ALA A 472 6.54 10.87 6.38
CA ALA A 472 5.32 10.63 7.15
C ALA A 472 5.13 9.12 7.41
N LYS A 473 4.23 8.79 8.32
CA LYS A 473 3.99 7.41 8.76
C LYS A 473 2.54 7.01 8.54
N ASP A 474 2.34 5.74 8.22
CA ASP A 474 1.04 5.08 8.23
C ASP A 474 1.04 3.99 9.32
N LYS A 475 -0.15 3.52 9.70
CA LYS A 475 -0.37 2.59 10.82
C LYS A 475 -1.30 1.45 10.45
N ILE A 476 -1.13 0.33 11.14
CA ILE A 476 -2.07 -0.80 11.16
C ILE A 476 -2.37 -1.14 12.61
N GLU A 477 -3.64 -1.23 12.96
CA GLU A 477 -4.11 -1.58 14.31
C GLU A 477 -4.95 -2.86 14.25
N ASP A 478 -4.68 -3.79 15.15
CA ASP A 478 -5.45 -5.04 15.25
C ASP A 478 -5.63 -5.42 16.72
N SER A 479 -6.88 -5.67 17.10
CA SER A 479 -7.27 -5.91 18.50
C SER A 479 -7.82 -7.31 18.72
N THR A 480 -7.63 -7.79 19.93
CA THR A 480 -8.20 -9.03 20.48
C THR A 480 -8.83 -8.70 21.82
N VAL A 481 -9.71 -9.56 22.35
CA VAL A 481 -10.35 -9.34 23.65
C VAL A 481 -10.33 -10.58 24.53
N VAL A 482 -10.03 -10.39 25.81
CA VAL A 482 -10.15 -11.44 26.84
C VAL A 482 -11.27 -11.13 27.80
N TYR A 483 -12.09 -12.13 28.10
CA TYR A 483 -13.17 -12.04 29.09
C TYR A 483 -12.82 -12.77 30.38
N THR A 484 -13.40 -12.30 31.47
CA THR A 484 -13.35 -12.95 32.78
C THR A 484 -14.65 -12.66 33.51
N PHE A 485 -15.11 -13.59 34.36
CA PHE A 485 -16.48 -13.61 34.87
C PHE A 485 -16.50 -13.73 36.40
N ASN A 486 -17.68 -13.54 36.99
CA ASN A 486 -17.91 -13.72 38.42
C ASN A 486 -18.82 -14.92 38.70
N ILE A 487 -18.58 -15.58 39.83
CA ILE A 487 -19.54 -16.49 40.47
C ILE A 487 -20.01 -15.84 41.75
N LYS A 488 -21.32 -15.60 41.85
CA LYS A 488 -21.99 -15.15 43.07
C LYS A 488 -22.67 -16.34 43.73
N ILE A 489 -22.40 -16.55 45.01
CA ILE A 489 -23.05 -17.57 45.82
C ILE A 489 -24.20 -16.90 46.58
N GLU A 490 -25.37 -17.50 46.50
CA GLU A 490 -26.57 -17.13 47.26
C GLU A 490 -26.92 -18.26 48.23
N LYS A 491 -26.60 -18.05 49.51
CA LYS A 491 -26.78 -19.07 50.54
C LYS A 491 -28.15 -18.97 51.18
N ARG A 492 -28.94 -20.05 51.09
CA ARG A 492 -30.30 -20.10 51.66
C ARG A 492 -30.54 -21.24 52.64
N ALA A 493 -31.54 -21.05 53.48
CA ALA A 493 -32.08 -22.03 54.40
C ALA A 493 -33.19 -22.86 53.73
N GLN A 494 -33.14 -24.18 53.89
CA GLN A 494 -34.20 -25.17 53.59
C GLN A 494 -34.64 -25.32 52.12
N SER A 495 -34.82 -24.23 51.38
CA SER A 495 -35.27 -24.18 49.98
C SER A 495 -34.58 -23.05 49.20
N THR A 496 -34.81 -23.00 47.88
CA THR A 496 -34.35 -21.91 47.00
C THR A 496 -35.00 -20.55 47.29
N THR A 497 -36.03 -20.49 48.16
CA THR A 497 -36.74 -19.27 48.53
C THR A 497 -36.69 -18.97 50.03
N GLY A 498 -36.02 -19.81 50.83
CA GLY A 498 -35.90 -19.60 52.27
C GLY A 498 -34.90 -18.50 52.64
N ASP A 499 -34.81 -18.24 53.94
CA ASP A 499 -34.01 -17.15 54.50
C ASP A 499 -32.53 -17.22 54.08
N LEU A 500 -31.92 -16.06 53.91
CA LEU A 500 -30.49 -15.94 53.60
C LEU A 500 -29.64 -16.33 54.81
N LEU A 501 -28.54 -17.04 54.58
CA LEU A 501 -27.65 -17.52 55.63
C LEU A 501 -26.27 -16.86 55.54
N GLY A 502 -26.01 -15.92 56.46
CA GLY A 502 -24.72 -15.26 56.61
C GLY A 502 -23.69 -16.05 57.40
N GLY A 503 -22.40 -15.71 57.23
CA GLY A 503 -21.28 -16.31 57.98
C GLY A 503 -20.92 -17.75 57.60
N VAL A 504 -21.44 -18.24 56.46
CA VAL A 504 -21.12 -19.56 55.90
C VAL A 504 -19.81 -19.48 55.12
N VAL A 505 -18.94 -20.47 55.30
CA VAL A 505 -17.59 -20.51 54.69
C VAL A 505 -17.51 -21.65 53.68
N PHE A 506 -16.98 -21.33 52.50
CA PHE A 506 -16.68 -22.27 51.43
C PHE A 506 -15.21 -22.18 51.02
N ASP A 507 -14.63 -23.30 50.67
CA ASP A 507 -13.41 -23.34 49.86
C ASP A 507 -13.79 -23.60 48.40
N LEU A 508 -13.31 -22.78 47.48
CA LEU A 508 -13.52 -22.93 46.05
C LEU A 508 -12.33 -23.65 45.42
N TYR A 509 -12.60 -24.74 44.70
CA TYR A 509 -11.61 -25.55 44.03
C TYR A 509 -11.84 -25.64 42.51
N LYS A 510 -10.76 -25.89 41.77
CA LYS A 510 -10.76 -26.24 40.36
C LYS A 510 -9.79 -27.38 40.10
N ALA A 511 -10.15 -28.28 39.20
CA ALA A 511 -9.23 -29.33 38.75
C ALA A 511 -8.15 -28.77 37.83
N VAL A 512 -6.91 -29.20 38.02
CA VAL A 512 -5.74 -28.78 37.22
C VAL A 512 -4.99 -30.01 36.69
N ASP A 513 -4.25 -29.84 35.60
CA ASP A 513 -3.53 -30.94 34.93
C ASP A 513 -2.15 -31.22 35.55
N THR A 514 -1.56 -30.22 36.21
CA THR A 514 -0.20 -30.28 36.78
C THR A 514 -0.22 -29.84 38.23
N GLN A 515 0.42 -30.60 39.12
CA GLN A 515 0.45 -30.33 40.56
C GLN A 515 1.39 -29.17 40.90
N GLY A 516 0.83 -28.12 41.50
CA GLY A 516 1.53 -27.02 42.16
C GLY A 516 1.78 -27.28 43.65
N ALA A 517 2.42 -26.31 44.30
CA ALA A 517 2.83 -26.42 45.71
C ALA A 517 1.65 -26.52 46.70
N ASP A 518 0.52 -25.89 46.37
CA ASP A 518 -0.66 -25.77 47.25
C ASP A 518 -1.84 -26.65 46.80
N ASP A 519 -1.60 -27.55 45.85
CA ASP A 519 -2.64 -28.41 45.29
C ASP A 519 -2.79 -29.71 46.08
N ILE A 520 -4.03 -30.20 46.19
CA ILE A 520 -4.36 -31.44 46.90
C ILE A 520 -4.71 -32.57 45.93
N THR A 521 -4.34 -33.80 46.29
CA THR A 521 -4.60 -35.03 45.53
C THR A 521 -5.04 -36.18 46.45
N ASP A 522 -5.42 -37.31 45.86
CA ASP A 522 -5.57 -38.59 46.54
C ASP A 522 -6.45 -38.54 47.80
N ASP A 523 -5.92 -38.97 48.95
CA ASP A 523 -6.65 -39.02 50.22
C ASP A 523 -6.97 -37.64 50.78
N ALA A 524 -6.15 -36.62 50.51
CA ALA A 524 -6.43 -35.24 50.92
C ALA A 524 -7.64 -34.68 50.16
N ALA A 525 -7.72 -34.90 48.84
CA ALA A 525 -8.88 -34.56 48.04
C ALA A 525 -10.14 -35.36 48.48
N GLY A 526 -9.97 -36.67 48.69
CA GLY A 526 -11.07 -37.53 49.14
C GLY A 526 -11.60 -37.18 50.53
N ALA A 527 -10.77 -36.71 51.45
CA ALA A 527 -11.17 -36.32 52.80
C ALA A 527 -12.19 -35.16 52.81
N ILE A 528 -12.17 -34.31 51.78
CA ILE A 528 -13.12 -33.22 51.60
C ILE A 528 -14.17 -33.50 50.52
N GLY A 529 -14.26 -34.75 50.06
CA GLY A 529 -15.28 -35.23 49.12
C GLY A 529 -15.03 -34.89 47.65
N LEU A 530 -13.83 -34.44 47.29
CA LEU A 530 -13.42 -34.23 45.89
C LEU A 530 -12.93 -35.54 45.25
N ASP A 531 -12.88 -35.57 43.92
CA ASP A 531 -12.42 -36.74 43.16
C ASP A 531 -10.93 -37.01 43.42
N LYS A 532 -10.61 -38.20 43.95
CA LYS A 532 -9.25 -38.63 44.29
C LYS A 532 -8.32 -38.75 43.08
N THR A 533 -8.88 -38.93 41.88
CA THR A 533 -8.12 -39.13 40.65
C THR A 533 -7.65 -37.84 40.00
N LYS A 534 -8.09 -36.69 40.51
CA LYS A 534 -7.77 -35.36 40.00
C LYS A 534 -6.85 -34.60 40.96
N ILE A 535 -6.15 -33.62 40.41
CA ILE A 535 -5.39 -32.63 41.17
C ILE A 535 -6.27 -31.40 41.35
N TRP A 536 -6.40 -30.92 42.58
CA TRP A 536 -7.29 -29.82 42.92
C TRP A 536 -6.51 -28.62 43.43
N HIS A 537 -6.67 -27.50 42.74
CA HIS A 537 -6.17 -26.21 43.19
C HIS A 537 -7.24 -25.50 43.99
N LYS A 538 -6.90 -25.05 45.21
CA LYS A 538 -7.76 -24.16 46.00
C LYS A 538 -7.61 -22.73 45.51
N ILE A 539 -8.66 -22.20 44.88
CA ILE A 539 -8.68 -20.83 44.36
C ILE A 539 -8.79 -19.82 45.49
N SER A 540 -9.72 -20.04 46.42
CA SER A 540 -9.99 -19.10 47.51
C SER A 540 -10.82 -19.72 48.63
N THR A 541 -10.80 -19.05 49.79
CA THR A 541 -11.77 -19.25 50.86
C THR A 541 -12.77 -18.10 50.81
N LEU A 542 -14.05 -18.42 50.72
CA LEU A 542 -15.16 -17.49 50.57
C LEU A 542 -16.05 -17.52 51.81
N THR A 543 -16.44 -16.35 52.34
CA THR A 543 -17.36 -16.27 53.48
C THR A 543 -18.57 -15.42 53.10
N THR A 544 -19.78 -15.92 53.30
CA THR A 544 -21.00 -15.14 53.07
C THR A 544 -21.11 -14.01 54.07
N GLU A 545 -21.55 -12.84 53.60
CA GLU A 545 -21.75 -11.68 54.46
C GLU A 545 -22.69 -12.03 55.63
N ALA A 546 -22.25 -11.73 56.85
CA ALA A 546 -22.95 -12.15 58.06
C ALA A 546 -24.21 -11.30 58.34
N THR A 547 -24.21 -10.03 57.93
CA THR A 547 -25.28 -9.06 58.19
C THR A 547 -25.40 -8.04 57.05
N GLY A 548 -26.44 -7.20 57.11
CA GLY A 548 -26.63 -6.10 56.14
C GLY A 548 -27.32 -6.51 54.84
N ALA A 549 -27.31 -5.61 53.86
CA ALA A 549 -28.06 -5.78 52.61
C ALA A 549 -27.57 -6.95 51.73
N ASN A 550 -26.30 -7.33 51.88
CA ASN A 550 -25.70 -8.45 51.16
C ASN A 550 -25.63 -9.74 51.98
N MET A 551 -26.30 -9.80 53.14
CA MET A 551 -26.29 -10.99 54.00
C MET A 551 -26.59 -12.27 53.21
N GLY A 552 -25.77 -13.30 53.42
CA GLY A 552 -25.92 -14.58 52.74
C GLY A 552 -25.40 -14.64 51.30
N TYR A 553 -24.79 -13.55 50.80
CA TYR A 553 -24.10 -13.54 49.52
C TYR A 553 -22.58 -13.47 49.68
N ILE A 554 -21.86 -14.01 48.69
CA ILE A 554 -20.43 -13.79 48.47
C ILE A 554 -20.14 -13.93 46.98
N THR A 555 -19.17 -13.17 46.47
CA THR A 555 -18.77 -13.24 45.05
C THR A 555 -17.30 -13.61 44.94
N GLN A 556 -17.00 -14.63 44.14
CA GLN A 556 -15.66 -14.83 43.59
C GLN A 556 -15.59 -14.15 42.23
N SER A 557 -14.59 -13.30 42.05
CA SER A 557 -14.37 -12.57 40.80
C SER A 557 -13.22 -13.12 39.98
N GLY A 558 -13.24 -12.85 38.68
CA GLY A 558 -12.10 -13.07 37.80
C GLY A 558 -11.89 -14.54 37.40
N LEU A 559 -12.97 -15.26 37.06
CA LEU A 559 -12.92 -16.66 36.67
C LEU A 559 -13.16 -16.83 35.17
N ALA A 560 -12.37 -17.70 34.54
CA ALA A 560 -12.66 -18.25 33.22
C ALA A 560 -13.86 -19.21 33.27
N ASN A 561 -14.49 -19.48 32.12
CA ASN A 561 -15.45 -20.57 31.99
C ASN A 561 -14.82 -21.91 32.41
N GLY A 562 -15.55 -22.72 33.16
CA GLY A 562 -15.01 -23.98 33.65
C GLY A 562 -15.87 -24.64 34.71
N GLU A 563 -15.42 -25.83 35.11
CA GLU A 563 -15.98 -26.61 36.20
C GLU A 563 -15.25 -26.28 37.51
N TYR A 564 -16.02 -25.89 38.52
CA TYR A 564 -15.55 -25.51 39.85
C TYR A 564 -16.30 -26.29 40.93
N TYR A 565 -15.73 -26.37 42.13
CA TYR A 565 -16.32 -27.08 43.25
C TYR A 565 -16.27 -26.26 44.53
N LEU A 566 -17.41 -26.12 45.20
CA LEU A 566 -17.52 -25.46 46.50
C LEU A 566 -17.59 -26.50 47.61
N VAL A 567 -16.62 -26.47 48.52
CA VAL A 567 -16.58 -27.30 49.72
C VAL A 567 -16.99 -26.45 50.91
N GLU A 568 -18.15 -26.73 51.51
CA GLU A 568 -18.58 -25.99 52.70
C GLU A 568 -17.79 -26.43 53.93
N THR A 569 -17.05 -25.51 54.54
CA THR A 569 -16.18 -25.78 55.69
C THR A 569 -16.78 -25.29 57.00
N LYS A 570 -17.74 -24.35 56.94
CA LYS A 570 -18.51 -23.86 58.10
C LYS A 570 -19.91 -23.43 57.65
N THR A 571 -20.93 -23.87 58.37
CA THR A 571 -22.33 -23.45 58.17
C THR A 571 -22.80 -22.48 59.27
N ALA A 572 -23.93 -21.80 59.02
CA ALA A 572 -24.66 -21.03 60.02
C ALA A 572 -25.22 -21.92 61.15
N ASP A 573 -25.38 -21.34 62.34
CA ASP A 573 -25.84 -22.03 63.54
C ASP A 573 -27.19 -22.73 63.35
N GLY A 574 -27.29 -23.97 63.82
CA GLY A 574 -28.49 -24.79 63.74
C GLY A 574 -28.72 -25.48 62.39
N TYR A 575 -27.81 -25.32 61.42
CA TYR A 575 -27.84 -26.02 60.13
C TYR A 575 -26.73 -27.07 60.03
N ASN A 576 -26.90 -28.05 59.15
CA ASN A 576 -25.84 -29.03 58.86
C ASN A 576 -24.94 -28.54 57.72
N LEU A 577 -23.67 -28.95 57.78
CA LEU A 577 -22.77 -28.87 56.64
C LEU A 577 -23.28 -29.71 55.47
N LEU A 578 -22.96 -29.28 54.25
CA LEU A 578 -23.20 -30.05 53.04
C LEU A 578 -22.45 -31.40 53.10
N LYS A 579 -23.12 -32.46 52.62
CA LYS A 579 -22.57 -33.83 52.63
C LYS A 579 -21.49 -34.07 51.57
N SER A 580 -21.49 -33.26 50.52
CA SER A 580 -20.57 -33.37 49.40
C SER A 580 -20.31 -31.97 48.84
N PRO A 581 -19.17 -31.78 48.16
CA PRO A 581 -18.91 -30.55 47.42
C PRO A 581 -20.01 -30.26 46.39
N VAL A 582 -20.27 -28.97 46.13
CA VAL A 582 -21.21 -28.51 45.12
C VAL A 582 -20.44 -28.23 43.84
N LYS A 583 -20.76 -28.97 42.76
CA LYS A 583 -20.26 -28.66 41.42
C LYS A 583 -20.92 -27.37 40.92
N VAL A 584 -20.12 -26.43 40.46
CA VAL A 584 -20.53 -25.19 39.82
C VAL A 584 -19.96 -25.17 38.40
N GLN A 585 -20.82 -25.24 37.40
CA GLN A 585 -20.43 -25.12 36.00
C GLN A 585 -20.60 -23.66 35.57
N LEU A 586 -19.50 -22.92 35.49
CA LEU A 586 -19.49 -21.58 34.93
C LEU A 586 -19.37 -21.68 33.41
N ASN A 587 -20.44 -21.35 32.70
CA ASN A 587 -20.47 -21.38 31.24
C ASN A 587 -21.25 -20.17 30.70
N VAL A 588 -20.53 -19.07 30.54
CA VAL A 588 -21.00 -17.85 29.90
C VAL A 588 -20.73 -17.97 28.41
N GLN A 589 -21.80 -17.99 27.62
CA GLN A 589 -21.72 -17.88 26.17
C GLN A 589 -21.50 -16.42 25.79
N TYR A 590 -20.48 -16.20 24.97
CA TYR A 590 -20.15 -14.89 24.42
C TYR A 590 -19.84 -15.01 22.92
N ALA A 591 -20.19 -13.97 22.19
CA ALA A 591 -19.87 -13.83 20.78
C ALA A 591 -19.55 -12.36 20.52
N THR A 592 -18.31 -12.08 20.13
CA THR A 592 -17.87 -10.71 19.86
C THR A 592 -18.09 -10.32 18.41
N LYS A 593 -18.62 -9.12 18.21
CA LYS A 593 -18.67 -8.43 16.91
C LYS A 593 -17.85 -7.16 16.99
N TRP A 594 -17.26 -6.76 15.87
CA TRP A 594 -16.46 -5.55 15.76
C TRP A 594 -17.22 -4.55 14.87
N SER A 595 -17.41 -3.32 15.34
CA SER A 595 -18.04 -2.28 14.50
C SER A 595 -17.07 -1.70 13.46
N LYS A 596 -15.77 -1.80 13.72
CA LYS A 596 -14.70 -1.42 12.79
C LYS A 596 -13.93 -2.66 12.36
N GLU A 597 -14.09 -3.04 11.10
CA GLU A 597 -13.40 -4.18 10.50
C GLU A 597 -12.80 -3.80 9.13
N ASN A 598 -11.47 -3.88 9.02
CA ASN A 598 -10.69 -3.47 7.83
C ASN A 598 -11.04 -2.06 7.29
N VAL A 599 -11.19 -1.09 8.20
CA VAL A 599 -11.54 0.29 7.86
C VAL A 599 -10.33 1.21 7.94
N TRP A 600 -10.23 2.15 7.01
CA TRP A 600 -9.21 3.20 7.04
C TRP A 600 -9.70 4.43 7.80
N SER A 601 -8.86 4.95 8.67
CA SER A 601 -9.03 6.24 9.34
C SER A 601 -7.89 7.17 8.94
N VAL A 602 -8.17 8.47 8.87
CA VAL A 602 -7.15 9.51 8.64
C VAL A 602 -7.21 10.49 9.79
N ASP A 603 -6.11 10.70 10.47
CA ASP A 603 -6.01 11.75 11.49
C ASP A 603 -6.08 13.12 10.78
N PRO A 604 -7.09 13.96 11.08
CA PRO A 604 -7.26 15.25 10.41
C PRO A 604 -6.15 16.25 10.71
N ASN A 605 -5.40 16.08 11.80
CA ASN A 605 -4.33 16.99 12.21
C ASN A 605 -2.98 16.59 11.62
N THR A 606 -2.69 15.28 11.58
CA THR A 606 -1.37 14.76 11.17
C THR A 606 -1.37 14.18 9.76
N GLY A 607 -2.53 13.85 9.20
CA GLY A 607 -2.66 13.16 7.92
C GLY A 607 -2.28 11.68 7.97
N VAL A 608 -1.91 11.13 9.15
CA VAL A 608 -1.55 9.73 9.35
C VAL A 608 -2.74 8.84 9.00
N LYS A 609 -2.51 7.85 8.15
CA LYS A 609 -3.52 6.87 7.74
C LYS A 609 -3.36 5.62 8.60
N THR A 610 -4.46 5.15 9.19
CA THR A 610 -4.49 3.94 10.03
C THR A 610 -5.47 2.92 9.45
N LEU A 611 -4.99 1.71 9.15
CA LEU A 611 -5.84 0.55 8.88
C LEU A 611 -6.26 -0.07 10.21
N ILE A 612 -7.54 0.00 10.54
CA ILE A 612 -8.11 -0.65 11.72
C ILE A 612 -8.69 -1.99 11.28
N LYS A 613 -8.00 -3.09 11.59
CA LYS A 613 -8.45 -4.45 11.26
C LYS A 613 -9.58 -4.89 12.18
N HIS A 614 -9.44 -4.68 13.49
CA HIS A 614 -10.49 -4.90 14.49
C HIS A 614 -10.40 -3.88 15.61
N SER A 615 -11.50 -3.17 15.87
CA SER A 615 -11.67 -2.30 17.03
C SER A 615 -13.15 -2.11 17.37
N GLU A 616 -13.43 -1.58 18.56
CA GLU A 616 -14.78 -1.32 19.08
C GLU A 616 -15.65 -2.61 19.13
N ASN A 617 -15.36 -3.45 20.12
CA ASN A 617 -16.06 -4.70 20.31
C ASN A 617 -17.47 -4.52 20.90
N SER A 618 -18.40 -5.39 20.49
CA SER A 618 -19.75 -5.52 21.03
C SER A 618 -20.07 -6.99 21.25
N THR A 619 -20.49 -7.33 22.47
CA THR A 619 -20.60 -8.72 22.92
C THR A 619 -21.85 -8.88 23.77
N THR A 620 -22.50 -10.04 23.69
CA THR A 620 -23.58 -10.46 24.59
C THR A 620 -23.07 -11.50 25.57
N PHE A 621 -23.58 -11.50 26.79
CA PHE A 621 -23.34 -12.57 27.75
C PHE A 621 -24.64 -13.26 28.14
N THR A 622 -24.65 -14.59 28.05
CA THR A 622 -25.78 -15.43 28.45
C THR A 622 -25.26 -16.70 29.12
N ALA A 623 -25.96 -17.22 30.11
CA ALA A 623 -25.63 -18.51 30.69
C ALA A 623 -26.05 -19.61 29.71
N LYS A 624 -25.17 -20.59 29.46
CA LYS A 624 -25.49 -21.73 28.58
C LYS A 624 -26.63 -22.55 29.17
N ALA A 625 -27.76 -22.65 28.45
CA ALA A 625 -28.98 -23.29 28.95
C ALA A 625 -29.01 -24.82 28.81
N ASP A 626 -28.37 -25.36 27.78
CA ASP A 626 -28.50 -26.76 27.37
C ASP A 626 -27.14 -27.45 27.17
N GLY A 627 -27.14 -28.79 27.18
CA GLY A 627 -25.95 -29.64 27.02
C GLY A 627 -25.35 -30.12 28.35
N ASP A 628 -24.35 -30.99 28.26
CA ASP A 628 -23.70 -31.62 29.42
C ASP A 628 -22.86 -30.63 30.25
N ASP A 629 -22.40 -29.55 29.62
CA ASP A 629 -21.62 -28.45 30.19
C ASP A 629 -22.48 -27.19 30.44
N LYS A 630 -23.81 -27.32 30.47
CA LYS A 630 -24.71 -26.19 30.76
C LYS A 630 -24.35 -25.50 32.08
N ALA A 631 -24.61 -24.20 32.16
CA ALA A 631 -24.41 -23.46 33.39
C ALA A 631 -25.29 -24.04 34.52
N THR A 632 -24.73 -24.20 35.72
CA THR A 632 -25.50 -24.65 36.90
C THR A 632 -26.29 -23.50 37.53
N GLY A 633 -25.72 -22.30 37.47
CA GLY A 633 -26.31 -21.08 38.02
C GLY A 633 -27.12 -20.30 36.99
N SER A 634 -27.71 -19.20 37.44
CA SER A 634 -28.45 -18.27 36.58
C SER A 634 -27.68 -16.96 36.38
N MET A 635 -27.79 -16.35 35.21
CA MET A 635 -27.35 -14.98 34.99
C MET A 635 -28.42 -14.22 34.19
N THR A 636 -28.54 -12.92 34.43
CA THR A 636 -29.31 -12.04 33.55
C THR A 636 -28.54 -11.86 32.24
N GLU A 637 -29.22 -11.99 31.11
CA GLU A 637 -28.63 -11.70 29.80
C GLU A 637 -28.12 -10.25 29.77
N ILE A 638 -26.86 -10.08 29.38
CA ILE A 638 -26.24 -8.76 29.23
C ILE A 638 -26.15 -8.44 27.75
N GLY A 639 -26.87 -7.40 27.37
CA GLY A 639 -26.98 -6.96 25.98
C GLY A 639 -25.73 -6.26 25.47
N LYS A 640 -25.62 -6.20 24.14
CA LYS A 640 -24.49 -5.65 23.37
C LYS A 640 -24.03 -4.24 23.73
N THR A 641 -24.94 -3.42 24.23
CA THR A 641 -24.71 -2.00 24.57
C THR A 641 -24.42 -1.79 26.05
N ASP A 642 -24.63 -2.82 26.88
CA ASP A 642 -24.40 -2.74 28.32
C ASP A 642 -22.94 -3.06 28.64
N LYS A 643 -22.16 -1.99 28.83
CA LYS A 643 -20.73 -2.04 29.17
C LYS A 643 -20.46 -1.91 30.67
N ALA A 644 -21.50 -1.73 31.48
CA ALA A 644 -21.39 -1.44 32.92
C ALA A 644 -21.71 -2.67 33.78
N THR A 645 -22.62 -3.53 33.33
CA THR A 645 -23.01 -4.73 34.09
C THR A 645 -21.93 -5.79 34.01
N GLU A 646 -21.49 -6.27 35.18
CA GLU A 646 -20.54 -7.38 35.28
C GLU A 646 -21.23 -8.72 35.01
N ALA A 647 -20.55 -9.58 34.26
CA ALA A 647 -20.96 -10.94 33.97
C ALA A 647 -20.89 -11.82 35.22
N THR A 648 -22.00 -11.86 35.96
CA THR A 648 -22.09 -12.57 37.23
C THR A 648 -23.11 -13.70 37.16
N MET A 649 -22.62 -14.93 37.28
CA MET A 649 -23.48 -16.11 37.42
C MET A 649 -23.78 -16.36 38.89
N THR A 650 -25.06 -16.45 39.25
CA THR A 650 -25.52 -16.69 40.61
C THR A 650 -25.85 -18.17 40.83
N GLU A 651 -25.19 -18.78 41.80
CA GLU A 651 -25.40 -20.16 42.24
C GLU A 651 -26.11 -20.17 43.62
N THR A 652 -27.27 -20.81 43.71
CA THR A 652 -28.04 -20.90 44.96
C THR A 652 -27.70 -22.17 45.73
N ILE A 653 -27.20 -22.04 46.97
CA ILE A 653 -26.75 -23.17 47.79
C ILE A 653 -27.58 -23.27 49.07
N ILE A 654 -28.18 -24.44 49.31
CA ILE A 654 -29.17 -24.65 50.38
C ILE A 654 -28.60 -25.48 51.52
N ASN A 655 -28.71 -24.98 52.76
CA ASN A 655 -28.49 -25.81 53.95
C ASN A 655 -29.80 -26.18 54.61
N ARG A 656 -29.83 -27.41 55.12
CA ARG A 656 -31.00 -27.95 55.80
C ARG A 656 -30.67 -28.17 57.27
N LYS A 657 -31.62 -27.85 58.15
CA LYS A 657 -31.52 -28.18 59.57
C LYS A 657 -31.50 -29.70 59.74
N GLY A 658 -30.80 -30.18 60.76
CA GLY A 658 -30.87 -31.57 61.17
C GLY A 658 -32.25 -31.93 61.70
N PHE A 659 -32.56 -33.21 61.71
CA PHE A 659 -33.72 -33.70 62.46
C PHE A 659 -33.42 -33.50 63.95
N THR A 660 -34.26 -32.73 64.64
CA THR A 660 -34.35 -32.85 66.09
C THR A 660 -34.97 -34.21 66.37
N LEU A 661 -34.16 -35.17 66.81
CA LEU A 661 -34.71 -36.39 67.42
C LEU A 661 -35.66 -35.93 68.54
N PRO A 662 -36.90 -36.44 68.60
CA PRO A 662 -37.71 -36.22 69.80
C PRO A 662 -36.90 -36.71 70.99
N LYS A 663 -36.95 -36.01 72.13
CA LYS A 663 -36.41 -36.53 73.39
C LYS A 663 -37.12 -37.86 73.69
N THR A 664 -36.55 -38.98 73.25
CA THR A 664 -37.03 -40.31 73.60
C THR A 664 -36.55 -40.58 75.02
N GLY A 665 -37.37 -40.23 76.01
CA GLY A 665 -37.01 -40.46 77.42
C GLY A 665 -38.06 -40.07 78.46
N ASP A 666 -38.86 -39.02 78.22
CA ASP A 666 -39.60 -38.41 79.35
C ASP A 666 -41.00 -38.99 79.60
N ILE A 667 -41.73 -39.46 78.58
CA ILE A 667 -43.14 -39.89 78.77
C ILE A 667 -43.30 -41.43 78.81
N GLY A 668 -42.57 -42.16 77.97
CA GLY A 668 -42.69 -43.62 77.90
C GLY A 668 -42.18 -44.33 79.16
N THR A 669 -41.02 -43.92 79.67
CA THR A 669 -40.37 -44.56 80.83
C THR A 669 -41.15 -44.36 82.13
N ALA A 670 -41.75 -43.17 82.32
CA ALA A 670 -42.57 -42.88 83.50
C ALA A 670 -43.85 -43.72 83.55
N MET A 671 -44.49 -43.96 82.40
CA MET A 671 -45.73 -44.75 82.34
C MET A 671 -45.48 -46.23 82.66
N PHE A 672 -44.40 -46.83 82.13
CA PHE A 672 -44.03 -48.22 82.45
C PHE A 672 -43.55 -48.38 83.91
N LEU A 673 -42.88 -47.37 84.48
CA LEU A 673 -42.47 -47.39 85.89
C LEU A 673 -43.69 -47.31 86.82
N ILE A 674 -44.67 -46.45 86.53
CA ILE A 674 -45.90 -46.31 87.33
C ILE A 674 -46.76 -47.58 87.26
N ILE A 675 -46.92 -48.16 86.07
CA ILE A 675 -47.66 -49.43 85.91
C ILE A 675 -46.92 -50.59 86.58
N GLY A 676 -45.59 -50.64 86.47
CA GLY A 676 -44.75 -51.66 87.11
C GLY A 676 -44.79 -51.62 88.64
N ILE A 677 -44.69 -50.42 89.24
CA ILE A 677 -44.80 -50.23 90.69
C ILE A 677 -46.23 -50.53 91.16
N GLY A 678 -47.25 -50.07 90.42
CA GLY A 678 -48.66 -50.38 90.71
C GLY A 678 -48.96 -51.88 90.68
N GLY A 679 -48.42 -52.60 89.70
CA GLY A 679 -48.56 -54.06 89.60
C GLY A 679 -47.89 -54.81 90.76
N MET A 680 -46.68 -54.38 91.17
CA MET A 680 -46.00 -54.97 92.32
C MET A 680 -46.73 -54.71 93.64
N LEU A 681 -47.28 -53.50 93.85
CA LEU A 681 -48.07 -53.18 95.05
C LEU A 681 -49.38 -53.98 95.11
N ALA A 682 -50.03 -54.22 93.97
CA ALA A 682 -51.21 -55.08 93.89
C ALA A 682 -50.88 -56.54 94.22
N ALA A 683 -49.75 -57.06 93.74
CA ALA A 683 -49.30 -58.42 94.05
C ALA A 683 -48.97 -58.58 95.56
N VAL A 684 -48.31 -57.61 96.17
CA VAL A 684 -48.02 -57.59 97.62
C VAL A 684 -49.31 -57.49 98.44
N TYR A 685 -50.28 -56.68 98.02
CA TYR A 685 -51.58 -56.58 98.68
C TYR A 685 -52.37 -57.90 98.65
N ILE A 686 -52.39 -58.60 97.50
CA ILE A 686 -53.03 -59.91 97.37
C ILE A 686 -52.33 -60.96 98.25
N MET A 687 -50.99 -60.94 98.30
CA MET A 687 -50.20 -61.86 99.11
C MET A 687 -50.41 -61.65 100.63
N LEU A 688 -50.61 -60.41 101.08
CA LEU A 688 -50.92 -60.08 102.48
C LEU A 688 -52.36 -60.45 102.88
N ARG A 689 -53.32 -60.45 101.94
CA ARG A 689 -54.72 -60.85 102.21
C ARG A 689 -54.91 -62.37 102.25
N GLY A 690 -54.03 -63.14 101.62
CA GLY A 690 -54.04 -64.62 101.62
C GLY A 690 -53.60 -65.28 102.93
N ARG A 691 -53.05 -64.54 103.91
CA ARG A 691 -52.54 -65.09 105.18
C ARG A 691 -53.50 -65.04 106.38
N LYS A 692 -54.80 -64.76 106.18
CA LYS A 692 -55.82 -64.77 107.26
C LYS A 692 -56.89 -65.86 107.15
N ARG A 693 -56.53 -67.03 106.60
CA ARG A 693 -57.26 -68.29 106.81
C ARG A 693 -56.26 -69.44 106.98
N ALA A 694 -55.69 -69.51 108.18
CA ALA A 694 -55.28 -70.71 108.88
C ALA A 694 -55.51 -70.44 110.37
#